data_AF-A0A8H4C6C1-F1
#
_entry.id   AF-A0A8H4C6C1-F1
#
_cell.length_a   1.000
_cell.length_b   1.000
_cell.length_c   1.000
_cell.angle_alpha   90.00
_cell.angle_beta   90.00
_cell.angle_gamma   90.00
#
_symmetry.space_group_name_H-M   'P 1'
#
loop_
_entity.id
_entity.type
_entity.pdbx_description
1 polymer ?
#
loop_
_entity_poly.entity_id
_entity_poly.type
_entity_poly.pdbx_seq_one_letter_code
_entity_poly.pdbx_strand_id
1 'polypeptide(L)'
;MAEPSPSLNGDATGVEQMANDLFKISLTEQNKADLFADALDRLACTHEEAEITLHNLQAWAPDVAKSFSKRTSSTIIQTPFRVICSKQPVENRIGTATEPTPQRMHPFDAGFVLRQYLAISYSWHNSEWPAAPYSAPAPGSIWPIGRRFAEAIVCERGHIREGIWMDQICIDQENNSEKQLAIACMDVVYRTCRKLVVLLEDVELTEDEAELCRKYEAFAYKLDHRPQDTTEAALLISLHDKVAAARWWQRSWCFHEFVVGEPWSDKRHQTVHNTVFVIGLGETRTLRVEWSTLHSILATVTLQLGHRNEHSQYLNPILAGFSNRTSPLMESRHPRAGALVSSFMARFNAVCQTACTMPGDRLSVCINLIGIGLAYFRQHEPTEDEVYHLAVLLSLAAGEKAVLSFVNSEPLKIAGKLSWMNRSIAAADTTLDKFPLGKVQGIHNISVDHLELDMMFFAGSFTGCSEEEINATHRIFPGAIKSTLPPLKTEAMRMPAFRTDEEMEMPRRQFLASILAGGTGLAKRIWSQLQGEVIRWKYNTGIFADFEINDDLRIPSEEFQRAIQERRGDQEDAYSIEAALGLITWITDPRSIYWMSAPIARIKSTMEGDVAILSQFLLTQNFNAVNSESQLQVAVPTDLSQPAFVASNSGIDFFSQNLASILDGQFDSEFWSKLVLQLSHSEPSIRHAVSAISLIYRDVESSLQHPAGFVNANPEARKEWSIAIKLLSARIETNPSSILVPLVCCLLFTCIEFLRGNAESSMIHIHSGFSILAPLRHNDEGSQDSTSRFSAQDLNDIEDYIVPMFSRLSVLCCLAGRVTPAIYAHSDEGDCPHKDLDNARRRLFDISDTCIRFIRATGPKADAFQIGIDDLIEQAKLQTKLDAWHKRLEDLLQRIQTTGKPVKQDAVNILLVNYKAIYIWTRVCTTSQETATDSYQADFEELIHYAEQVIKPKEEMATPQLLSFDVQLLGPLFYAALKCRHAAVRGRALELLRLAPRREGLWNAHHAYLTAKRVIELEEEHLDRHGLPDETSRLHGLPLPDDESRIYNVCELPFDFRKFDQSIVPSPTYPGTLEAMFQTKPWGLLGEFQTITEYIKL
;
A
#
# COMPACT_ATOMS: atom_id res chain seq x y z
N MET A 1 -17.83 -53.73 21.11
CA MET A 1 -18.54 -52.89 22.09
C MET A 1 -18.26 -51.45 21.71
N ALA A 2 -19.28 -50.68 21.32
CA ALA A 2 -19.12 -49.26 21.03
C ALA A 2 -18.79 -48.52 22.33
N GLU A 3 -17.70 -47.74 22.35
CA GLU A 3 -17.43 -46.82 23.45
C GLU A 3 -18.56 -45.78 23.50
N PRO A 4 -19.03 -45.39 24.70
CA PRO A 4 -20.04 -44.32 24.81
C PRO A 4 -19.51 -43.03 24.19
N SER A 5 -20.33 -42.37 23.37
CA SER A 5 -20.02 -41.08 22.75
C SER A 5 -19.55 -40.08 23.82
N PRO A 6 -18.35 -39.49 23.69
CA PRO A 6 -17.85 -38.55 24.69
C PRO A 6 -18.74 -37.31 24.74
N SER A 7 -19.32 -37.00 25.91
CA SER A 7 -20.03 -35.75 26.14
C SER A 7 -19.01 -34.61 26.28
N LEU A 8 -18.73 -33.92 25.16
CA LEU A 8 -17.88 -32.73 25.16
C LEU A 8 -18.67 -31.55 25.73
N ASN A 9 -18.25 -31.01 26.88
CA ASN A 9 -18.72 -29.70 27.35
C ASN A 9 -17.80 -28.62 26.77
N GLY A 10 -18.38 -27.54 26.23
CA GLY A 10 -17.65 -26.31 25.88
C GLY A 10 -17.88 -25.83 24.45
N ASP A 11 -17.42 -26.58 23.44
CA ASP A 11 -17.20 -26.01 22.10
C ASP A 11 -17.65 -26.88 20.90
N ALA A 12 -18.21 -28.06 21.13
CA ALA A 12 -18.72 -28.95 20.08
C ALA A 12 -20.24 -29.17 20.20
N THR A 13 -20.97 -29.11 19.10
CA THR A 13 -22.43 -29.36 19.03
C THR A 13 -22.77 -30.83 18.79
N GLY A 14 -21.80 -31.64 18.32
CA GLY A 14 -21.96 -33.08 18.13
C GLY A 14 -20.66 -33.79 17.73
N VAL A 15 -20.54 -35.06 18.11
CA VAL A 15 -19.40 -35.94 17.78
C VAL A 15 -19.91 -37.23 17.15
N GLU A 16 -19.46 -37.53 15.94
CA GLU A 16 -19.75 -38.75 15.21
C GLU A 16 -18.47 -39.59 15.08
N GLN A 17 -18.50 -40.83 15.59
CA GLN A 17 -17.38 -41.75 15.41
C GLN A 17 -17.42 -42.36 14.01
N MET A 18 -16.39 -42.10 13.20
CA MET A 18 -16.29 -42.61 11.83
C MET A 18 -15.53 -43.94 11.78
N ALA A 19 -14.43 -44.04 12.56
CA ALA A 19 -13.62 -45.23 12.72
C ALA A 19 -13.16 -45.40 14.17
N ASN A 20 -12.37 -46.44 14.45
CA ASN A 20 -11.79 -46.67 15.77
C ASN A 20 -10.96 -45.47 16.28
N ASP A 21 -10.28 -44.78 15.35
CA ASP A 21 -9.37 -43.68 15.63
C ASP A 21 -9.80 -42.33 15.01
N LEU A 22 -10.89 -42.27 14.22
CA LEU A 22 -11.35 -41.05 13.53
C LEU A 22 -12.74 -40.60 13.99
N PHE A 23 -12.88 -39.31 14.25
CA PHE A 23 -14.09 -38.68 14.77
C PHE A 23 -14.40 -37.41 13.97
N LYS A 24 -15.65 -37.24 13.55
CA LYS A 24 -16.16 -36.01 12.93
C LYS A 24 -16.85 -35.15 13.99
N ILE A 25 -16.42 -33.92 14.12
CA ILE A 25 -16.86 -33.01 15.19
C ILE A 25 -17.52 -31.80 14.56
N SER A 26 -18.73 -31.46 15.01
CA SER A 26 -19.42 -30.23 14.64
C SER A 26 -19.11 -29.14 15.66
N LEU A 27 -18.67 -27.97 15.20
CA LEU A 27 -18.22 -26.87 16.08
C LEU A 27 -19.39 -25.95 16.47
N THR A 28 -19.30 -25.37 17.66
CA THR A 28 -20.21 -24.32 18.15
C THR A 28 -19.99 -22.99 17.43
N GLU A 29 -20.95 -22.08 17.55
CA GLU A 29 -20.82 -20.70 17.03
C GLU A 29 -19.65 -19.95 17.66
N GLN A 30 -19.44 -20.10 18.97
CA GLN A 30 -18.33 -19.47 19.69
C GLN A 30 -16.98 -19.94 19.15
N ASN A 31 -16.78 -21.26 19.02
CA ASN A 31 -15.53 -21.79 18.51
C ASN A 31 -15.25 -21.39 17.05
N LYS A 32 -16.31 -21.28 16.23
CA LYS A 32 -16.19 -20.75 14.85
C LYS A 32 -15.81 -19.26 14.85
N ALA A 33 -16.39 -18.45 15.73
CA ALA A 33 -16.03 -17.04 15.86
C ALA A 33 -14.54 -16.86 16.22
N ASP A 34 -14.03 -17.68 17.15
CA ASP A 34 -12.62 -17.65 17.55
C ASP A 34 -11.68 -18.12 16.43
N LEU A 35 -12.02 -19.21 15.73
CA LEU A 35 -11.22 -19.75 14.62
C LEU A 35 -11.19 -18.79 13.42
N PHE A 36 -12.30 -18.13 13.14
CA PHE A 36 -12.47 -17.30 11.94
C PHE A 36 -12.25 -15.81 12.18
N ALA A 37 -11.87 -15.39 13.39
CA ALA A 37 -11.78 -13.97 13.77
C ALA A 37 -11.06 -13.07 12.75
N ASP A 38 -9.87 -13.46 12.27
CA ASP A 38 -9.11 -12.68 11.26
C ASP A 38 -9.84 -12.58 9.92
N ALA A 39 -10.45 -13.68 9.46
CA ALA A 39 -11.17 -13.68 8.19
C ALA A 39 -12.51 -12.94 8.28
N LEU A 40 -13.18 -12.98 9.44
CA LEU A 40 -14.40 -12.24 9.71
C LEU A 40 -14.13 -10.73 9.80
N ASP A 41 -13.03 -10.32 10.41
CA ASP A 41 -12.58 -8.93 10.43
C ASP A 41 -12.33 -8.44 9.00
N ARG A 42 -11.52 -9.17 8.21
CA ARG A 42 -11.28 -8.85 6.79
C ARG A 42 -12.54 -8.75 5.96
N LEU A 43 -13.51 -9.64 6.17
CA LEU A 43 -14.80 -9.59 5.47
C LEU A 43 -15.61 -8.36 5.88
N ALA A 44 -15.60 -7.98 7.16
CA ALA A 44 -16.27 -6.77 7.62
C ALA A 44 -15.68 -5.52 6.96
N CYS A 45 -14.38 -5.51 6.70
CA CYS A 45 -13.71 -4.41 6.01
C CYS A 45 -14.16 -4.23 4.55
N THR A 46 -14.73 -5.24 3.89
CA THR A 46 -15.20 -5.17 2.50
C THR A 46 -16.72 -4.95 2.38
N HIS A 47 -17.40 -4.66 3.50
CA HIS A 47 -18.85 -4.40 3.50
C HIS A 47 -19.22 -3.12 2.76
N GLU A 48 -18.42 -2.06 2.87
CA GLU A 48 -18.65 -0.81 2.13
C GLU A 48 -18.53 -1.03 0.61
N GLU A 49 -17.52 -1.78 0.16
CA GLU A 49 -17.36 -2.18 -1.24
C GLU A 49 -18.57 -2.97 -1.74
N ALA A 50 -18.98 -4.01 -0.99
CA ALA A 50 -20.14 -4.81 -1.33
C ALA A 50 -21.44 -3.98 -1.38
N GLU A 51 -21.56 -2.98 -0.51
CA GLU A 51 -22.68 -2.04 -0.48
C GLU A 51 -22.75 -1.16 -1.71
N ILE A 52 -21.64 -0.55 -2.09
CA ILE A 52 -21.54 0.31 -3.27
C ILE A 52 -21.86 -0.52 -4.53
N THR A 53 -21.23 -1.69 -4.68
CA THR A 53 -21.46 -2.57 -5.84
C THR A 53 -22.92 -2.99 -5.93
N LEU A 54 -23.53 -3.44 -4.82
CA LEU A 54 -24.92 -3.87 -4.84
C LEU A 54 -25.89 -2.72 -5.07
N HIS A 55 -25.61 -1.53 -4.51
CA HIS A 55 -26.43 -0.33 -4.73
C HIS A 55 -26.45 0.07 -6.21
N ASN A 56 -25.28 0.13 -6.85
CA ASN A 56 -25.15 0.43 -8.27
C ASN A 56 -25.88 -0.61 -9.13
N LEU A 57 -25.68 -1.90 -8.83
CA LEU A 57 -26.33 -2.98 -9.56
C LEU A 57 -27.87 -2.96 -9.39
N GLN A 58 -28.37 -2.59 -8.22
CA GLN A 58 -29.80 -2.42 -7.96
C GLN A 58 -30.40 -1.24 -8.75
N ALA A 59 -29.63 -0.16 -8.91
CA ALA A 59 -30.06 1.00 -9.68
C ALA A 59 -30.18 0.68 -11.18
N TRP A 60 -29.22 -0.06 -11.75
CA TRP A 60 -29.16 -0.28 -13.21
C TRP A 60 -29.79 -1.59 -13.68
N ALA A 61 -29.69 -2.67 -12.89
CA ALA A 61 -30.07 -4.03 -13.27
C ALA A 61 -30.67 -4.81 -12.08
N PRO A 62 -31.88 -4.44 -11.60
CA PRO A 62 -32.46 -5.00 -10.38
C PRO A 62 -32.70 -6.51 -10.43
N ASP A 63 -32.92 -7.09 -11.61
CA ASP A 63 -33.07 -8.55 -11.75
C ASP A 63 -31.75 -9.29 -11.57
N VAL A 64 -30.63 -8.70 -11.98
CA VAL A 64 -29.29 -9.25 -11.76
C VAL A 64 -28.90 -9.11 -10.28
N ALA A 65 -29.25 -7.99 -9.65
CA ALA A 65 -28.98 -7.75 -8.23
C ALA A 65 -29.60 -8.82 -7.30
N LYS A 66 -30.76 -9.41 -7.67
CA LYS A 66 -31.40 -10.49 -6.91
C LYS A 66 -30.56 -11.77 -6.83
N SER A 67 -29.62 -11.96 -7.75
CA SER A 67 -28.71 -13.10 -7.77
C SER A 67 -27.54 -12.91 -6.79
N PHE A 68 -27.43 -11.77 -6.12
CA PHE A 68 -26.38 -11.48 -5.16
C PHE A 68 -26.94 -11.13 -3.78
N SER A 69 -26.25 -11.59 -2.75
CA SER A 69 -26.58 -11.29 -1.35
C SER A 69 -25.34 -10.91 -0.57
N LYS A 70 -25.47 -10.06 0.45
CA LYS A 70 -24.34 -9.69 1.32
C LYS A 70 -23.92 -10.87 2.19
N ARG A 71 -22.61 -11.05 2.34
CA ARG A 71 -22.00 -11.98 3.29
C ARG A 71 -21.76 -11.28 4.61
N THR A 72 -22.43 -11.74 5.66
CA THR A 72 -22.26 -11.21 7.01
C THR A 72 -21.52 -12.21 7.89
N SER A 73 -20.84 -11.70 8.93
CA SER A 73 -20.19 -12.56 9.93
C SER A 73 -21.18 -13.51 10.59
N SER A 74 -22.43 -13.06 10.82
CA SER A 74 -23.51 -13.91 11.32
C SER A 74 -23.85 -15.07 10.38
N THR A 75 -23.93 -14.83 9.06
CA THR A 75 -24.25 -15.89 8.10
C THR A 75 -23.14 -16.95 8.08
N ILE A 76 -21.87 -16.54 8.15
CA ILE A 76 -20.73 -17.47 8.17
C ILE A 76 -20.68 -18.27 9.47
N ILE A 77 -20.91 -17.62 10.61
CA ILE A 77 -20.96 -18.29 11.91
C ILE A 77 -22.16 -19.24 11.99
N GLN A 78 -23.26 -19.02 11.26
CA GLN A 78 -24.39 -19.95 11.23
C GLN A 78 -24.15 -21.16 10.33
N THR A 79 -23.28 -21.06 9.32
CA THR A 79 -22.93 -22.18 8.44
C THR A 79 -22.35 -23.35 9.25
N PRO A 80 -22.85 -24.60 9.07
CA PRO A 80 -22.26 -25.77 9.70
C PRO A 80 -20.79 -25.91 9.34
N PHE A 81 -19.93 -26.12 10.34
CA PHE A 81 -18.52 -26.38 10.14
C PHE A 81 -18.13 -27.61 10.96
N ARG A 82 -17.58 -28.60 10.26
CA ARG A 82 -17.19 -29.89 10.83
C ARG A 82 -15.73 -30.16 10.53
N VAL A 83 -15.04 -30.85 11.43
CA VAL A 83 -13.65 -31.27 11.24
C VAL A 83 -13.46 -32.74 11.63
N ILE A 84 -12.48 -33.39 11.02
CA ILE A 84 -12.04 -34.74 11.36
C ILE A 84 -10.92 -34.64 12.40
N CYS A 85 -11.03 -35.37 13.49
CA CYS A 85 -10.01 -35.48 14.53
C CYS A 85 -9.56 -36.94 14.65
N SER A 86 -8.25 -37.17 14.79
CA SER A 86 -7.68 -38.51 14.93
C SER A 86 -7.07 -38.74 16.32
N LYS A 87 -7.33 -39.91 16.91
CA LYS A 87 -6.70 -40.42 18.15
C LYS A 87 -5.26 -40.86 17.93
N GLN A 88 -4.78 -40.97 16.70
CA GLN A 88 -3.39 -41.35 16.42
C GLN A 88 -2.42 -40.31 17.02
N PRO A 89 -1.33 -40.74 17.68
CA PRO A 89 -0.34 -39.83 18.23
C PRO A 89 0.35 -39.04 17.11
N VAL A 90 0.83 -37.85 17.44
CA VAL A 90 1.64 -37.03 16.53
C VAL A 90 3.10 -37.50 16.63
N GLU A 91 3.72 -37.79 15.50
CA GLU A 91 5.16 -38.07 15.47
C GLU A 91 5.95 -36.76 15.69
N ASN A 92 6.66 -36.65 16.82
CA ASN A 92 7.51 -35.49 17.11
C ASN A 92 8.67 -35.42 16.08
N ARG A 93 8.68 -34.37 15.24
CA ARG A 93 9.73 -34.12 14.23
C ARG A 93 10.82 -33.12 14.65
N ILE A 94 10.93 -32.79 15.94
CA ILE A 94 12.06 -31.98 16.44
C ILE A 94 13.10 -32.93 17.03
N GLY A 95 14.27 -32.99 16.40
CA GLY A 95 15.42 -33.80 16.79
C GLY A 95 16.12 -33.36 18.08
N THR A 96 15.36 -33.14 19.16
CA THR A 96 15.91 -33.10 20.52
C THR A 96 15.33 -34.27 21.29
N ALA A 97 16.11 -35.34 21.37
CA ALA A 97 15.84 -36.47 22.23
C ALA A 97 15.93 -36.02 23.69
N THR A 98 14.84 -35.54 24.27
CA THR A 98 14.66 -35.46 25.72
C THR A 98 13.21 -35.77 26.08
N GLU A 99 13.09 -36.97 26.67
CA GLU A 99 12.03 -37.53 27.52
C GLU A 99 10.70 -38.03 26.90
N PRO A 100 10.32 -39.31 27.16
CA PRO A 100 9.02 -39.83 26.87
C PRO A 100 8.08 -39.57 28.04
N THR A 101 7.09 -38.68 27.87
CA THR A 101 5.89 -38.68 28.72
C THR A 101 4.70 -39.22 27.92
N PRO A 102 4.42 -40.53 27.97
CA PRO A 102 3.16 -41.08 27.46
C PRO A 102 2.11 -40.98 28.57
N GLN A 103 1.64 -39.78 28.88
CA GLN A 103 0.31 -39.67 29.50
C GLN A 103 -0.70 -39.68 28.35
N ARG A 104 -1.64 -40.64 28.43
CA ARG A 104 -2.78 -40.81 27.51
C ARG A 104 -3.62 -39.53 27.44
N MET A 105 -3.21 -38.52 26.67
CA MET A 105 -4.09 -37.40 26.33
C MET A 105 -5.12 -37.93 25.34
N HIS A 106 -6.34 -38.13 25.83
CA HIS A 106 -7.49 -38.38 24.98
C HIS A 106 -7.80 -37.07 24.25
N PRO A 107 -7.98 -37.06 22.91
CA PRO A 107 -8.30 -35.83 22.19
C PRO A 107 -9.61 -35.20 22.66
N PHE A 108 -10.51 -35.97 23.29
CA PHE A 108 -11.83 -35.53 23.76
C PHE A 108 -11.94 -35.62 25.28
N ASP A 109 -11.14 -34.86 26.02
CA ASP A 109 -11.33 -34.67 27.46
C ASP A 109 -12.28 -33.50 27.76
N ALA A 110 -12.58 -33.27 29.05
CA ALA A 110 -13.54 -32.26 29.50
C ALA A 110 -13.14 -30.80 29.15
N GLY A 111 -11.92 -30.56 28.65
CA GLY A 111 -11.42 -29.24 28.23
C GLY A 111 -11.07 -29.18 26.75
N PHE A 112 -11.80 -29.91 25.89
CA PHE A 112 -11.58 -29.89 24.44
C PHE A 112 -11.87 -28.52 23.84
N VAL A 113 -10.86 -27.92 23.23
CA VAL A 113 -10.95 -26.67 22.45
C VAL A 113 -10.17 -26.87 21.15
N LEU A 114 -10.84 -26.72 20.01
CA LEU A 114 -10.20 -26.75 18.70
C LEU A 114 -9.68 -25.33 18.39
N ARG A 115 -8.35 -25.19 18.25
CA ARG A 115 -7.71 -23.89 17.98
C ARG A 115 -7.17 -23.73 16.56
N GLN A 116 -7.02 -24.85 15.85
CA GLN A 116 -6.42 -24.89 14.52
C GLN A 116 -6.80 -26.17 13.79
N TYR A 117 -6.70 -26.12 12.47
CA TYR A 117 -6.95 -27.25 11.58
C TYR A 117 -6.11 -27.14 10.30
N LEU A 118 -5.91 -28.29 9.66
CA LEU A 118 -5.39 -28.40 8.30
C LEU A 118 -6.55 -28.32 7.31
N ALA A 119 -6.38 -27.58 6.21
CA ALA A 119 -7.29 -27.66 5.07
C ALA A 119 -6.63 -28.48 3.97
N ILE A 120 -7.36 -29.46 3.44
CA ILE A 120 -6.85 -30.35 2.39
C ILE A 120 -7.42 -29.90 1.05
N SER A 121 -6.53 -29.67 0.09
CA SER A 121 -6.88 -29.37 -1.30
C SER A 121 -6.54 -30.56 -2.18
N TYR A 122 -7.53 -31.09 -2.88
CA TYR A 122 -7.37 -32.32 -3.67
C TYR A 122 -8.41 -32.37 -4.81
N SER A 123 -8.21 -33.30 -5.74
CA SER A 123 -9.19 -33.55 -6.80
C SER A 123 -10.14 -34.67 -6.39
N TRP A 124 -11.44 -34.44 -6.50
CA TRP A 124 -12.43 -35.49 -6.28
C TRP A 124 -12.35 -36.58 -7.35
N HIS A 125 -12.47 -37.84 -6.93
CA HIS A 125 -12.56 -38.99 -7.83
C HIS A 125 -13.87 -38.99 -8.60
N ASN A 126 -13.78 -39.05 -9.93
CA ASN A 126 -14.91 -39.18 -10.85
C ASN A 126 -14.69 -40.37 -11.79
N SER A 127 -15.63 -40.63 -12.70
CA SER A 127 -15.54 -41.73 -13.68
C SER A 127 -14.35 -41.63 -14.62
N GLU A 128 -13.73 -40.45 -14.74
CA GLU A 128 -12.59 -40.15 -15.60
C GLU A 128 -11.27 -40.15 -14.81
N TRP A 129 -11.27 -40.61 -13.55
CA TRP A 129 -10.07 -40.68 -12.74
C TRP A 129 -9.04 -41.62 -13.40
N PRO A 130 -7.79 -41.14 -13.66
CA PRO A 130 -6.77 -41.96 -14.26
C PRO A 130 -6.47 -43.15 -13.35
N ALA A 131 -6.16 -44.31 -13.92
CA ALA A 131 -5.75 -45.48 -13.16
C ALA A 131 -4.33 -45.33 -12.57
N ALA A 132 -4.07 -44.20 -11.89
CA ALA A 132 -2.86 -43.96 -11.13
C ALA A 132 -2.76 -45.06 -10.05
N PRO A 133 -1.70 -45.89 -10.10
CA PRO A 133 -1.54 -46.99 -9.15
C PRO A 133 -1.56 -46.46 -7.72
N TYR A 134 -2.29 -47.14 -6.82
CA TYR A 134 -2.27 -46.88 -5.37
C TYR A 134 -2.88 -45.53 -4.90
N SER A 135 -3.56 -44.82 -5.80
CA SER A 135 -4.27 -43.56 -5.50
C SER A 135 -5.79 -43.71 -5.41
N ALA A 136 -6.31 -44.92 -5.62
CA ALA A 136 -7.72 -45.22 -5.42
C ALA A 136 -8.04 -45.38 -3.93
N PRO A 137 -9.17 -44.85 -3.44
CA PRO A 137 -9.64 -45.13 -2.08
C PRO A 137 -9.94 -46.62 -1.92
N ALA A 138 -9.61 -47.18 -0.75
CA ALA A 138 -9.93 -48.57 -0.47
C ALA A 138 -11.46 -48.78 -0.39
N PRO A 139 -12.01 -49.93 -0.83
CA PRO A 139 -13.44 -50.19 -0.73
C PRO A 139 -13.94 -50.07 0.71
N GLY A 140 -14.93 -49.20 0.93
CA GLY A 140 -15.47 -48.91 2.27
C GLY A 140 -14.58 -48.02 3.15
N SER A 141 -13.51 -47.43 2.60
CA SER A 141 -12.72 -46.39 3.27
C SER A 141 -13.56 -45.15 3.52
N ILE A 142 -13.31 -44.50 4.67
CA ILE A 142 -13.88 -43.19 5.01
C ILE A 142 -13.19 -42.08 4.23
N TRP A 143 -11.89 -42.24 3.97
CA TRP A 143 -11.12 -41.29 3.19
C TRP A 143 -11.48 -41.44 1.71
N PRO A 144 -11.79 -40.32 1.00
CA PRO A 144 -12.06 -40.33 -0.43
C PRO A 144 -10.80 -40.49 -1.28
N ILE A 145 -9.64 -40.64 -0.65
CA ILE A 145 -8.30 -40.65 -1.25
C ILE A 145 -7.58 -41.96 -0.97
N GLY A 146 -6.46 -42.19 -1.67
CA GLY A 146 -5.60 -43.37 -1.44
C GLY A 146 -5.05 -43.45 -0.01
N ARG A 147 -4.86 -44.67 0.52
CA ARG A 147 -4.42 -44.93 1.90
C ARG A 147 -3.13 -44.18 2.28
N ARG A 148 -2.12 -44.20 1.40
CA ARG A 148 -0.82 -43.52 1.63
C ARG A 148 -0.97 -42.01 1.82
N PHE A 149 -1.90 -41.38 1.11
CA PHE A 149 -2.19 -39.95 1.25
C PHE A 149 -2.97 -39.65 2.53
N ALA A 150 -3.93 -40.50 2.90
CA ALA A 150 -4.63 -40.37 4.18
C ALA A 150 -3.67 -40.46 5.38
N GLU A 151 -2.73 -41.40 5.35
CA GLU A 151 -1.67 -41.52 6.37
C GLU A 151 -0.77 -40.26 6.39
N ALA A 152 -0.37 -39.75 5.22
CA ALA A 152 0.42 -38.53 5.11
C ALA A 152 -0.28 -37.29 5.71
N ILE A 153 -1.59 -37.13 5.48
CA ILE A 153 -2.38 -36.02 6.06
C ILE A 153 -2.41 -36.08 7.58
N VAL A 154 -2.62 -37.28 8.15
CA VAL A 154 -2.67 -37.45 9.61
C VAL A 154 -1.31 -37.11 10.25
N CYS A 155 -0.21 -37.41 9.55
CA CYS A 155 1.16 -37.08 9.96
C CYS A 155 1.52 -35.60 9.83
N GLU A 156 0.81 -34.79 9.03
CA GLU A 156 1.08 -33.34 8.92
C GLU A 156 0.54 -32.53 10.11
N ARG A 157 -0.27 -33.15 10.99
CA ARG A 157 -0.77 -32.52 12.22
C ARG A 157 0.39 -32.21 13.16
N GLY A 158 0.40 -31.00 13.71
CA GLY A 158 1.32 -30.59 14.78
C GLY A 158 0.82 -30.93 16.18
N HIS A 159 -0.45 -31.29 16.34
CA HIS A 159 -1.04 -31.61 17.65
C HIS A 159 -2.21 -32.61 17.54
N ILE A 160 -2.46 -33.43 18.58
CA ILE A 160 -3.53 -34.45 18.57
C ILE A 160 -4.94 -33.85 18.47
N ARG A 161 -5.11 -32.60 18.94
CA ARG A 161 -6.35 -31.80 18.84
C ARG A 161 -6.38 -30.88 17.62
N GLU A 162 -5.49 -31.06 16.66
CA GLU A 162 -5.59 -30.34 15.38
C GLU A 162 -6.58 -31.07 14.47
N GLY A 163 -7.55 -30.31 13.96
CA GLY A 163 -8.57 -30.83 13.05
C GLY A 163 -8.04 -30.99 11.63
N ILE A 164 -8.70 -31.82 10.85
CA ILE A 164 -8.50 -31.96 9.40
C ILE A 164 -9.83 -31.60 8.74
N TRP A 165 -9.80 -30.61 7.85
CA TRP A 165 -10.95 -30.19 7.08
C TRP A 165 -10.81 -30.66 5.63
N MET A 166 -11.82 -31.40 5.17
CA MET A 166 -11.96 -31.88 3.79
C MET A 166 -13.40 -31.65 3.36
N ASP A 167 -13.60 -30.95 2.26
CA ASP A 167 -14.91 -30.54 1.75
C ASP A 167 -15.89 -31.72 1.60
N GLN A 168 -15.49 -32.82 0.96
CA GLN A 168 -16.35 -33.98 0.70
C GLN A 168 -16.84 -34.71 1.95
N ILE A 169 -16.11 -34.61 3.07
CA ILE A 169 -16.45 -35.26 4.35
C ILE A 169 -17.13 -34.28 5.31
N CYS A 170 -16.65 -33.03 5.35
CA CYS A 170 -17.03 -32.05 6.36
C CYS A 170 -18.32 -31.30 6.01
N ILE A 171 -18.64 -31.21 4.71
CA ILE A 171 -19.88 -30.63 4.18
C ILE A 171 -20.86 -31.78 3.88
N ASP A 172 -22.13 -31.61 4.27
CA ASP A 172 -23.19 -32.54 3.93
C ASP A 172 -23.48 -32.49 2.41
N GLN A 173 -23.02 -33.53 1.71
CA GLN A 173 -23.12 -33.63 0.26
C GLN A 173 -24.54 -33.94 -0.24
N GLU A 174 -25.50 -34.22 0.63
CA GLU A 174 -26.90 -34.43 0.25
C GLU A 174 -27.73 -33.15 0.45
N ASN A 175 -27.20 -32.16 1.15
CA ASN A 175 -27.89 -30.90 1.46
C ASN A 175 -27.44 -29.74 0.55
N ASN A 176 -28.24 -29.44 -0.48
CA ASN A 176 -27.94 -28.36 -1.43
C ASN A 176 -27.85 -26.97 -0.77
N SER A 177 -28.64 -26.70 0.28
CA SER A 177 -28.57 -25.42 0.99
C SER A 177 -27.26 -25.28 1.78
N GLU A 178 -26.81 -26.37 2.43
CA GLU A 178 -25.53 -26.39 3.12
C GLU A 178 -24.37 -26.20 2.14
N LYS A 179 -24.39 -26.90 0.99
CA LYS A 179 -23.35 -26.74 -0.05
C LYS A 179 -23.21 -25.30 -0.51
N GLN A 180 -24.32 -24.61 -0.78
CA GLN A 180 -24.28 -23.22 -1.22
C GLN A 180 -23.69 -22.28 -0.17
N LEU A 181 -24.07 -22.46 1.10
CA LEU A 181 -23.49 -21.69 2.22
C LEU A 181 -22.01 -22.00 2.40
N ALA A 182 -21.60 -23.26 2.29
CA ALA A 182 -20.21 -23.68 2.40
C ALA A 182 -19.34 -23.11 1.26
N ILE A 183 -19.85 -23.10 0.03
CA ILE A 183 -19.20 -22.46 -1.15
C ILE A 183 -18.93 -20.98 -0.88
N ALA A 184 -19.88 -20.27 -0.28
CA ALA A 184 -19.73 -18.87 0.12
C ALA A 184 -18.81 -18.66 1.34
N CYS A 185 -18.33 -19.73 1.99
CA CYS A 185 -17.41 -19.66 3.13
C CYS A 185 -16.01 -20.22 2.81
N MET A 186 -15.76 -20.71 1.59
CA MET A 186 -14.49 -21.35 1.22
C MET A 186 -13.29 -20.42 1.42
N ASP A 187 -13.43 -19.14 1.11
CA ASP A 187 -12.37 -18.16 1.36
C ASP A 187 -12.02 -18.02 2.85
N VAL A 188 -13.01 -18.04 3.74
CA VAL A 188 -12.81 -18.01 5.19
C VAL A 188 -12.07 -19.27 5.62
N VAL A 189 -12.56 -20.45 5.23
CA VAL A 189 -12.01 -21.74 5.64
C VAL A 189 -10.55 -21.91 5.25
N TYR A 190 -10.19 -21.59 4.01
CA TYR A 190 -8.81 -21.77 3.54
C TYR A 190 -7.88 -20.65 4.04
N ARG A 191 -8.40 -19.45 4.31
CA ARG A 191 -7.60 -18.34 4.84
C ARG A 191 -7.17 -18.58 6.27
N THR A 192 -8.04 -19.17 7.10
CA THR A 192 -7.84 -19.36 8.55
C THR A 192 -7.21 -20.68 8.92
N CYS A 193 -7.07 -21.61 7.97
CA CYS A 193 -6.39 -22.88 8.23
C CYS A 193 -4.95 -22.62 8.71
N ARG A 194 -4.41 -23.51 9.56
CA ARG A 194 -3.00 -23.42 9.94
C ARG A 194 -2.14 -23.67 8.71
N LYS A 195 -2.46 -24.70 7.95
CA LYS A 195 -1.66 -25.11 6.80
C LYS A 195 -2.59 -25.68 5.73
N LEU A 196 -2.34 -25.28 4.49
CA LEU A 196 -2.91 -25.90 3.30
C LEU A 196 -2.05 -27.09 2.89
N VAL A 197 -2.68 -28.27 2.76
CA VAL A 197 -2.04 -29.50 2.29
C VAL A 197 -2.63 -29.84 0.93
N VAL A 198 -1.82 -29.76 -0.11
CA VAL A 198 -2.21 -30.06 -1.50
C VAL A 198 -1.84 -31.50 -1.84
N LEU A 199 -2.79 -32.28 -2.37
CA LEU A 199 -2.55 -33.65 -2.79
C LEU A 199 -2.46 -33.75 -4.31
N LEU A 200 -1.33 -34.25 -4.82
CA LEU A 200 -1.16 -34.59 -6.24
C LEU A 200 -1.24 -36.12 -6.40
N GLU A 201 -2.44 -36.66 -6.17
CA GLU A 201 -2.67 -38.11 -6.13
C GLU A 201 -2.43 -38.82 -7.47
N ASP A 202 -2.51 -38.10 -8.59
CA ASP A 202 -2.27 -38.60 -9.94
C ASP A 202 -0.81 -38.41 -10.40
N VAL A 203 0.09 -37.98 -9.51
CA VAL A 203 1.51 -37.80 -9.79
C VAL A 203 2.34 -38.84 -9.02
N GLU A 204 3.19 -39.54 -9.77
CA GLU A 204 4.07 -40.57 -9.25
C GLU A 204 5.54 -40.27 -9.59
N LEU A 205 6.34 -40.02 -8.55
CA LEU A 205 7.76 -39.68 -8.69
C LEU A 205 8.65 -40.93 -8.63
N THR A 206 9.77 -40.88 -9.34
CA THR A 206 10.88 -41.82 -9.15
C THR A 206 11.74 -41.41 -7.95
N GLU A 207 12.60 -42.32 -7.48
CA GLU A 207 13.55 -41.98 -6.40
C GLU A 207 14.52 -40.86 -6.80
N ASP A 208 14.97 -40.83 -8.06
CA ASP A 208 15.86 -39.79 -8.56
C ASP A 208 15.17 -38.42 -8.59
N GLU A 209 13.89 -38.37 -8.98
CA GLU A 209 13.07 -37.16 -8.93
C GLU A 209 12.78 -36.70 -7.49
N ALA A 210 12.57 -37.64 -6.56
CA ALA A 210 12.38 -37.32 -5.14
C ALA A 210 13.65 -36.78 -4.49
N GLU A 211 14.82 -37.32 -4.83
CA GLU A 211 16.11 -36.79 -4.38
C GLU A 211 16.38 -35.40 -4.97
N LEU A 212 15.95 -35.16 -6.21
CA LEU A 212 16.01 -33.84 -6.82
C LEU A 212 15.18 -32.80 -6.06
N CYS A 213 13.96 -33.15 -5.62
CA CYS A 213 13.18 -32.25 -4.75
C CYS A 213 13.94 -31.89 -3.47
N ARG A 214 14.55 -32.87 -2.79
CA ARG A 214 15.36 -32.62 -1.56
C ARG A 214 16.57 -31.73 -1.85
N LYS A 215 17.26 -31.97 -2.97
CA LYS A 215 18.39 -31.13 -3.42
C LYS A 215 17.97 -29.67 -3.61
N TYR A 216 16.77 -29.44 -4.16
CA TYR A 216 16.25 -28.09 -4.44
C TYR A 216 15.66 -27.37 -3.22
N GLU A 217 15.47 -28.03 -2.08
CA GLU A 217 15.04 -27.37 -0.83
C GLU A 217 16.00 -26.25 -0.41
N ALA A 218 17.32 -26.45 -0.59
CA ALA A 218 18.35 -25.43 -0.30
C ALA A 218 18.29 -24.19 -1.22
N PHE A 219 17.57 -24.30 -2.34
CA PHE A 219 17.39 -23.25 -3.35
C PHE A 219 15.96 -22.70 -3.39
N ALA A 220 15.16 -22.96 -2.35
CA ALA A 220 13.86 -22.33 -2.17
C ALA A 220 13.94 -20.80 -2.37
N TYR A 221 13.08 -20.26 -3.23
CA TYR A 221 13.04 -18.84 -3.64
C TYR A 221 14.30 -18.28 -4.34
N LYS A 222 15.28 -19.11 -4.72
CA LYS A 222 16.48 -18.68 -5.46
C LYS A 222 16.36 -19.05 -6.95
N LEU A 223 15.87 -18.13 -7.76
CA LEU A 223 15.69 -18.31 -9.21
C LEU A 223 17.00 -18.24 -10.02
N ASP A 224 18.14 -17.95 -9.38
CA ASP A 224 19.44 -17.85 -10.06
C ASP A 224 20.17 -19.20 -10.19
N HIS A 225 19.71 -20.23 -9.46
CA HIS A 225 20.32 -21.55 -9.50
C HIS A 225 20.03 -22.23 -10.85
N ARG A 226 21.07 -22.72 -11.52
CA ARG A 226 20.98 -23.42 -12.80
C ARG A 226 21.28 -24.91 -12.64
N PRO A 227 20.64 -25.78 -13.45
CA PRO A 227 20.99 -27.19 -13.47
C PRO A 227 22.47 -27.37 -13.82
N GLN A 228 23.15 -28.28 -13.11
CA GLN A 228 24.60 -28.47 -13.21
C GLN A 228 25.00 -29.23 -14.49
N ASP A 229 24.12 -30.10 -14.99
CA ASP A 229 24.36 -30.89 -16.19
C ASP A 229 23.04 -31.23 -16.95
N THR A 230 23.20 -31.88 -18.10
CA THR A 230 22.08 -32.29 -18.97
C THR A 230 21.20 -33.37 -18.35
N THR A 231 21.73 -34.17 -17.43
CA THR A 231 20.99 -35.24 -16.75
C THR A 231 20.03 -34.63 -15.72
N GLU A 232 20.52 -33.69 -14.94
CA GLU A 232 19.72 -32.89 -14.01
C GLU A 232 18.63 -32.11 -14.75
N ALA A 233 18.96 -31.46 -15.88
CA ALA A 233 17.98 -30.77 -16.71
C ALA A 233 16.87 -31.71 -17.23
N ALA A 234 17.23 -32.93 -17.66
CA ALA A 234 16.26 -33.93 -18.11
C ALA A 234 15.34 -34.42 -16.98
N LEU A 235 15.89 -34.63 -15.78
CA LEU A 235 15.11 -35.02 -14.60
C LEU A 235 14.17 -33.89 -14.14
N LEU A 236 14.63 -32.64 -14.16
CA LEU A 236 13.78 -31.47 -13.87
C LEU A 236 12.61 -31.37 -14.87
N ILE A 237 12.87 -31.59 -16.16
CA ILE A 237 11.83 -31.60 -17.20
C ILE A 237 10.83 -32.73 -16.96
N SER A 238 11.30 -33.95 -16.66
CA SER A 238 10.43 -35.10 -16.32
C SER A 238 9.54 -34.81 -15.11
N LEU A 239 10.12 -34.29 -14.03
CA LEU A 239 9.41 -33.90 -12.82
C LEU A 239 8.36 -32.81 -13.12
N HIS A 240 8.75 -31.78 -13.86
CA HIS A 240 7.85 -30.71 -14.29
C HIS A 240 6.68 -31.26 -15.11
N ASP A 241 6.92 -32.14 -16.08
CA ASP A 241 5.87 -32.67 -16.94
C ASP A 241 4.84 -33.48 -16.16
N LYS A 242 5.30 -34.31 -15.22
CA LYS A 242 4.42 -35.06 -14.32
C LYS A 242 3.60 -34.13 -13.41
N VAL A 243 4.24 -33.14 -12.80
CA VAL A 243 3.55 -32.18 -11.92
C VAL A 243 2.56 -31.34 -12.73
N ALA A 244 2.94 -30.81 -13.90
CA ALA A 244 2.08 -30.01 -14.76
C ALA A 244 0.84 -30.78 -15.22
N ALA A 245 0.96 -32.10 -15.44
CA ALA A 245 -0.14 -32.96 -15.83
C ALA A 245 -1.16 -33.25 -14.71
N ALA A 246 -0.85 -32.92 -13.45
CA ALA A 246 -1.77 -33.16 -12.34
C ALA A 246 -3.10 -32.42 -12.54
N ARG A 247 -4.23 -33.10 -12.36
CA ARG A 247 -5.56 -32.48 -12.57
C ARG A 247 -5.88 -31.39 -11.56
N TRP A 248 -5.17 -31.37 -10.44
CA TRP A 248 -5.31 -30.33 -9.43
C TRP A 248 -5.12 -28.92 -10.03
N TRP A 249 -4.15 -28.72 -10.94
CA TRP A 249 -3.91 -27.43 -11.60
C TRP A 249 -5.05 -26.97 -12.51
N GLN A 250 -5.90 -27.90 -12.96
CA GLN A 250 -6.98 -27.62 -13.89
C GLN A 250 -8.26 -27.15 -13.17
N ARG A 251 -8.36 -27.32 -11.85
CA ARG A 251 -9.58 -27.02 -11.09
C ARG A 251 -9.59 -25.60 -10.55
N SER A 252 -10.64 -24.84 -10.85
CA SER A 252 -10.86 -23.48 -10.33
C SER A 252 -10.91 -23.40 -8.81
N TRP A 253 -11.54 -24.38 -8.16
CA TRP A 253 -11.58 -24.46 -6.69
C TRP A 253 -10.19 -24.72 -6.10
N CYS A 254 -9.38 -25.58 -6.71
CA CYS A 254 -8.00 -25.79 -6.28
C CYS A 254 -7.16 -24.51 -6.43
N PHE A 255 -7.33 -23.79 -7.56
CA PHE A 255 -6.73 -22.46 -7.75
C PHE A 255 -7.16 -21.47 -6.66
N HIS A 256 -8.46 -21.40 -6.36
CA HIS A 256 -9.02 -20.59 -5.28
C HIS A 256 -8.37 -20.89 -3.93
N GLU A 257 -8.41 -22.16 -3.53
CA GLU A 257 -7.90 -22.64 -2.24
C GLU A 257 -6.43 -22.31 -2.05
N PHE A 258 -5.66 -22.51 -3.13
CA PHE A 258 -4.26 -22.17 -3.16
C PHE A 258 -4.03 -20.67 -3.00
N VAL A 259 -4.69 -19.82 -3.78
CA VAL A 259 -4.48 -18.36 -3.71
C VAL A 259 -4.93 -17.80 -2.35
N VAL A 260 -6.08 -18.24 -1.83
CA VAL A 260 -6.59 -17.83 -0.50
C VAL A 260 -5.70 -18.34 0.64
N GLY A 261 -5.07 -19.50 0.46
CA GLY A 261 -4.08 -20.04 1.38
C GLY A 261 -2.87 -19.13 1.55
N GLU A 262 -2.61 -18.20 0.62
CA GLU A 262 -1.44 -17.31 0.54
C GLU A 262 -0.10 -18.08 0.71
N PRO A 263 0.19 -19.06 -0.18
CA PRO A 263 1.26 -20.05 -0.05
C PRO A 263 2.68 -19.48 -0.05
N TRP A 264 2.81 -18.22 -0.46
CA TRP A 264 4.04 -17.42 -0.51
C TRP A 264 4.23 -16.53 0.72
N SER A 265 3.24 -16.45 1.62
CA SER A 265 3.30 -15.60 2.80
C SER A 265 3.68 -16.41 4.03
N ASP A 266 4.66 -15.93 4.79
CA ASP A 266 4.89 -16.38 6.16
C ASP A 266 3.76 -15.81 7.03
N LYS A 267 2.55 -16.39 6.93
CA LYS A 267 1.42 -16.00 7.78
C LYS A 267 1.89 -16.01 9.23
N ARG A 268 1.62 -14.93 9.97
CA ARG A 268 2.04 -14.78 11.37
C ARG A 268 3.57 -14.91 11.59
N HIS A 269 4.37 -14.70 10.54
CA HIS A 269 5.83 -14.81 10.51
C HIS A 269 6.36 -16.21 10.86
N GLN A 270 5.62 -17.28 10.52
CA GLN A 270 6.04 -18.66 10.79
C GLN A 270 5.89 -19.56 9.56
N THR A 271 6.96 -20.25 9.19
CA THR A 271 7.01 -21.19 8.06
C THR A 271 6.11 -22.42 8.24
N VAL A 272 5.62 -22.66 9.46
CA VAL A 272 4.65 -23.73 9.77
C VAL A 272 3.34 -23.58 8.99
N HIS A 273 3.05 -22.35 8.52
CA HIS A 273 1.87 -22.02 7.74
C HIS A 273 2.05 -22.24 6.23
N ASN A 274 3.28 -22.48 5.76
CA ASN A 274 3.58 -22.61 4.34
C ASN A 274 2.88 -23.84 3.75
N THR A 275 2.31 -23.66 2.56
CA THR A 275 1.62 -24.72 1.82
C THR A 275 2.58 -25.85 1.47
N VAL A 276 2.11 -27.08 1.66
CA VAL A 276 2.86 -28.31 1.35
C VAL A 276 2.13 -29.12 0.30
N PHE A 277 2.90 -29.75 -0.57
CA PHE A 277 2.42 -30.69 -1.58
C PHE A 277 2.79 -32.11 -1.15
N VAL A 278 1.83 -33.02 -1.24
CA VAL A 278 2.02 -34.46 -0.99
C VAL A 278 1.87 -35.18 -2.32
N ILE A 279 2.94 -35.86 -2.72
CA ILE A 279 3.10 -36.49 -4.05
C ILE A 279 3.37 -37.99 -3.88
N GLY A 280 2.90 -38.84 -4.78
CA GLY A 280 3.14 -40.29 -4.74
C GLY A 280 4.62 -40.66 -4.95
N LEU A 281 5.12 -41.62 -4.17
CA LEU A 281 6.48 -42.18 -4.30
C LEU A 281 6.49 -43.70 -4.04
N GLY A 282 6.41 -44.50 -5.09
CA GLY A 282 6.24 -45.95 -5.01
C GLY A 282 4.91 -46.38 -4.38
N GLU A 283 4.75 -47.67 -4.15
CA GLU A 283 3.46 -48.27 -3.74
C GLU A 283 2.90 -47.75 -2.40
N THR A 284 3.76 -47.47 -1.43
CA THR A 284 3.35 -47.19 -0.04
C THR A 284 3.81 -45.85 0.51
N ARG A 285 4.65 -45.09 -0.20
CA ARG A 285 5.22 -43.84 0.33
C ARG A 285 4.69 -42.62 -0.43
N THR A 286 4.83 -41.48 0.23
CA THR A 286 4.56 -40.16 -0.32
C THR A 286 5.74 -39.24 -0.05
N LEU A 287 5.97 -38.26 -0.92
CA LEU A 287 6.94 -37.19 -0.72
C LEU A 287 6.21 -35.90 -0.31
N ARG A 288 6.70 -35.25 0.74
CA ARG A 288 6.29 -33.90 1.14
C ARG A 288 7.23 -32.90 0.49
N VAL A 289 6.70 -31.92 -0.24
CA VAL A 289 7.47 -30.84 -0.87
C VAL A 289 6.84 -29.50 -0.49
N GLU A 290 7.64 -28.53 -0.04
CA GLU A 290 7.13 -27.18 0.23
C GLU A 290 6.88 -26.41 -1.08
N TRP A 291 5.89 -25.52 -1.08
CA TRP A 291 5.59 -24.69 -2.24
C TRP A 291 6.84 -23.93 -2.74
N SER A 292 7.65 -23.39 -1.83
CA SER A 292 8.86 -22.65 -2.16
C SER A 292 9.85 -23.46 -3.01
N THR A 293 10.01 -24.75 -2.70
CA THR A 293 10.84 -25.69 -3.44
C THR A 293 10.20 -26.05 -4.78
N LEU A 294 8.92 -26.42 -4.77
CA LEU A 294 8.21 -26.79 -5.99
C LEU A 294 8.15 -25.63 -6.99
N HIS A 295 7.90 -24.42 -6.51
CA HIS A 295 7.91 -23.20 -7.30
C HIS A 295 9.28 -22.95 -7.95
N SER A 296 10.39 -23.06 -7.20
CA SER A 296 11.74 -22.93 -7.77
C SER A 296 11.97 -23.93 -8.90
N ILE A 297 11.55 -25.19 -8.73
CA ILE A 297 11.68 -26.23 -9.76
C ILE A 297 10.85 -25.88 -11.01
N LEU A 298 9.56 -25.57 -10.84
CA LEU A 298 8.67 -25.25 -11.94
C LEU A 298 9.11 -23.99 -12.70
N ALA A 299 9.56 -22.97 -11.98
CA ALA A 299 10.08 -21.73 -12.55
C ALA A 299 11.40 -21.96 -13.29
N THR A 300 12.33 -22.75 -12.75
CA THR A 300 13.59 -23.11 -13.43
C THR A 300 13.32 -23.80 -14.77
N VAL A 301 12.40 -24.77 -14.81
CA VAL A 301 12.08 -25.47 -16.07
C VAL A 301 11.38 -24.54 -17.07
N THR A 302 10.41 -23.75 -16.61
CA THR A 302 9.61 -22.89 -17.49
C THR A 302 10.39 -21.69 -18.00
N LEU A 303 11.20 -21.06 -17.15
CA LEU A 303 11.89 -19.80 -17.44
C LEU A 303 13.31 -20.01 -17.95
N GLN A 304 14.11 -20.88 -17.31
CA GLN A 304 15.52 -21.05 -17.68
C GLN A 304 15.71 -22.10 -18.77
N LEU A 305 15.00 -23.24 -18.69
CA LEU A 305 15.08 -24.29 -19.72
C LEU A 305 14.13 -24.02 -20.90
N GLY A 306 13.17 -23.11 -20.73
CA GLY A 306 12.20 -22.76 -21.77
C GLY A 306 11.28 -23.91 -22.18
N HIS A 307 11.17 -24.94 -21.35
CA HIS A 307 10.36 -26.12 -21.62
C HIS A 307 8.90 -25.85 -21.27
N ARG A 308 8.00 -26.13 -22.21
CA ARG A 308 6.54 -26.03 -22.04
C ARG A 308 5.87 -27.19 -22.75
N ASN A 309 4.87 -27.77 -22.13
CA ASN A 309 4.01 -28.80 -22.70
C ASN A 309 2.55 -28.31 -22.77
N GLU A 310 1.64 -29.17 -23.23
CA GLU A 310 0.21 -28.84 -23.35
C GLU A 310 -0.49 -28.54 -22.01
N HIS A 311 0.06 -29.03 -20.90
CA HIS A 311 -0.45 -28.82 -19.54
C HIS A 311 0.19 -27.60 -18.85
N SER A 312 1.33 -27.09 -19.33
CA SER A 312 1.99 -25.90 -18.77
C SER A 312 1.09 -24.66 -18.75
N GLN A 313 0.06 -24.60 -19.60
CA GLN A 313 -0.93 -23.52 -19.58
C GLN A 313 -1.67 -23.40 -18.24
N TYR A 314 -1.92 -24.51 -17.55
CA TYR A 314 -2.63 -24.53 -16.26
C TYR A 314 -1.74 -24.14 -15.08
N LEU A 315 -0.42 -24.19 -15.27
CA LEU A 315 0.53 -23.66 -14.28
C LEU A 315 0.61 -22.13 -14.33
N ASN A 316 0.34 -21.52 -15.49
CA ASN A 316 0.53 -20.08 -15.68
C ASN A 316 -0.25 -19.22 -14.68
N PRO A 317 -1.55 -19.45 -14.37
CA PRO A 317 -2.26 -18.62 -13.39
C PRO A 317 -1.61 -18.64 -11.99
N ILE A 318 -0.94 -19.73 -11.64
CA ILE A 318 -0.32 -19.95 -10.32
C ILE A 318 1.15 -19.51 -10.30
N LEU A 319 1.90 -19.74 -11.39
CA LEU A 319 3.30 -19.34 -11.53
C LEU A 319 3.48 -17.88 -11.96
N ALA A 320 2.54 -17.33 -12.74
CA ALA A 320 2.53 -15.91 -13.13
C ALA A 320 1.96 -15.00 -12.04
N GLY A 321 1.60 -15.58 -10.89
CA GLY A 321 1.24 -14.84 -9.69
C GLY A 321 2.32 -13.79 -9.41
N PHE A 322 1.92 -12.52 -9.52
CA PHE A 322 2.67 -11.31 -9.18
C PHE A 322 3.46 -10.60 -10.29
N SER A 323 2.79 -10.30 -11.41
CA SER A 323 2.70 -8.85 -11.69
C SER A 323 1.73 -8.29 -10.63
N ASN A 324 2.10 -7.25 -9.88
CA ASN A 324 1.36 -6.69 -8.72
C ASN A 324 -0.10 -6.25 -8.98
N ARG A 325 -0.72 -6.67 -10.09
CA ARG A 325 -2.03 -6.29 -10.59
C ARG A 325 -3.18 -7.18 -10.12
N THR A 326 -2.98 -8.48 -9.88
CA THR A 326 -4.05 -9.39 -9.42
C THR A 326 -3.97 -9.76 -7.93
N SER A 327 -2.90 -9.34 -7.24
CA SER A 327 -2.65 -9.68 -5.84
C SER A 327 -3.36 -8.76 -4.86
N PRO A 328 -4.08 -9.31 -3.86
CA PRO A 328 -4.64 -8.53 -2.76
C PRO A 328 -3.60 -8.12 -1.71
N LEU A 329 -2.37 -8.64 -1.73
CA LEU A 329 -1.34 -8.36 -0.70
C LEU A 329 -0.99 -6.88 -0.54
N MET A 330 -1.11 -6.12 -1.64
CA MET A 330 -0.76 -4.70 -1.73
C MET A 330 -2.00 -3.79 -1.76
N GLU A 331 -3.18 -4.34 -1.43
CA GLU A 331 -4.43 -3.57 -1.36
C GLU A 331 -4.67 -3.08 0.08
N SER A 332 -5.39 -1.96 0.21
CA SER A 332 -5.84 -1.48 1.52
C SER A 332 -6.71 -2.55 2.17
N ARG A 333 -6.50 -2.81 3.47
CA ARG A 333 -7.37 -3.71 4.24
C ARG A 333 -8.80 -3.18 4.37
N HIS A 334 -8.99 -1.86 4.23
CA HIS A 334 -10.29 -1.18 4.29
C HIS A 334 -10.46 -0.34 3.01
N PRO A 335 -10.84 -0.96 1.87
CA PRO A 335 -11.10 -0.21 0.65
C PRO A 335 -12.38 0.63 0.82
N ARG A 336 -12.21 1.95 0.91
CA ARG A 336 -13.32 2.93 0.92
C ARG A 336 -13.62 3.40 -0.50
N ALA A 337 -14.76 4.05 -0.72
CA ALA A 337 -15.02 4.74 -1.99
C ALA A 337 -13.82 5.61 -2.41
N GLY A 338 -13.36 5.43 -3.64
CA GLY A 338 -12.18 6.08 -4.23
C GLY A 338 -10.85 5.31 -4.05
N ALA A 339 -10.79 4.28 -3.20
CA ALA A 339 -9.59 3.46 -3.03
C ALA A 339 -9.24 2.69 -4.30
N LEU A 340 -7.94 2.54 -4.59
CA LEU A 340 -7.47 1.83 -5.77
C LEU A 340 -7.47 0.31 -5.50
N VAL A 341 -8.33 -0.43 -6.20
CA VAL A 341 -8.49 -1.89 -6.09
C VAL A 341 -8.07 -2.59 -7.39
N SER A 342 -7.58 -3.83 -7.32
CA SER A 342 -7.24 -4.60 -8.51
C SER A 342 -8.45 -4.92 -9.38
N SER A 343 -8.18 -5.08 -10.67
CA SER A 343 -9.18 -5.45 -11.67
C SER A 343 -9.91 -6.74 -11.27
N PHE A 344 -11.23 -6.63 -11.15
CA PHE A 344 -12.14 -7.75 -11.01
C PHE A 344 -11.99 -8.65 -12.23
N MET A 345 -11.99 -8.05 -13.43
CA MET A 345 -11.90 -8.80 -14.68
C MET A 345 -10.56 -9.52 -14.85
N ALA A 346 -9.44 -9.00 -14.34
CA ALA A 346 -8.18 -9.70 -14.37
C ALA A 346 -8.23 -10.98 -13.52
N ARG A 347 -8.83 -10.91 -12.32
CA ARG A 347 -9.03 -12.08 -11.46
C ARG A 347 -10.01 -13.06 -12.10
N PHE A 348 -11.10 -12.57 -12.70
CA PHE A 348 -12.05 -13.42 -13.43
C PHE A 348 -11.43 -14.13 -14.62
N ASN A 349 -10.60 -13.43 -15.40
CA ASN A 349 -9.86 -13.99 -16.54
C ASN A 349 -8.88 -15.08 -16.07
N ALA A 350 -8.20 -14.89 -14.94
CA ALA A 350 -7.33 -15.91 -14.35
C ALA A 350 -8.12 -17.18 -13.98
N VAL A 351 -9.31 -17.04 -13.41
CA VAL A 351 -10.21 -18.17 -13.11
C VAL A 351 -10.67 -18.87 -14.39
N CYS A 352 -10.97 -18.11 -15.46
CA CYS A 352 -11.37 -18.66 -16.75
C CYS A 352 -10.26 -19.43 -17.48
N GLN A 353 -8.98 -19.25 -17.10
CA GLN A 353 -7.88 -20.07 -17.63
C GLN A 353 -7.80 -21.47 -17.02
N THR A 354 -8.58 -21.73 -15.95
CA THR A 354 -8.73 -23.08 -15.40
C THR A 354 -9.71 -23.89 -16.25
N ALA A 355 -9.62 -25.23 -16.23
CA ALA A 355 -10.55 -26.11 -16.95
C ALA A 355 -11.88 -26.31 -16.18
N CYS A 356 -12.40 -25.25 -15.55
CA CYS A 356 -13.63 -25.31 -14.77
C CYS A 356 -14.82 -25.69 -15.65
N THR A 357 -15.39 -26.86 -15.41
CA THR A 357 -16.49 -27.46 -16.19
C THR A 357 -17.84 -26.85 -15.87
N MET A 358 -18.02 -26.30 -14.66
CA MET A 358 -19.24 -25.63 -14.22
C MET A 358 -19.07 -24.10 -14.35
N PRO A 359 -19.74 -23.42 -15.29
CA PRO A 359 -19.57 -21.98 -15.48
C PRO A 359 -19.88 -21.17 -14.23
N GLY A 360 -20.94 -21.50 -13.48
CA GLY A 360 -21.36 -20.74 -12.29
C GLY A 360 -20.33 -20.75 -11.16
N ASP A 361 -19.49 -21.78 -11.10
CA ASP A 361 -18.40 -21.87 -10.14
C ASP A 361 -17.30 -20.85 -10.46
N ARG A 362 -17.07 -20.49 -11.73
CA ARG A 362 -16.08 -19.47 -12.11
C ARG A 362 -16.38 -18.13 -11.44
N LEU A 363 -17.66 -17.74 -11.39
CA LEU A 363 -18.07 -16.50 -10.73
C LEU A 363 -17.96 -16.59 -9.21
N SER A 364 -18.41 -17.71 -8.63
CA SER A 364 -18.34 -17.92 -7.18
C SER A 364 -16.89 -17.91 -6.67
N VAL A 365 -16.00 -18.62 -7.38
CA VAL A 365 -14.55 -18.62 -7.14
C VAL A 365 -13.98 -17.22 -7.28
N CYS A 366 -14.35 -16.49 -8.33
CA CYS A 366 -13.87 -15.13 -8.54
C CYS A 366 -14.29 -14.18 -7.41
N ILE A 367 -15.55 -14.20 -6.99
CA ILE A 367 -16.08 -13.39 -5.88
C ILE A 367 -15.31 -13.68 -4.58
N ASN A 368 -15.10 -14.96 -4.27
CA ASN A 368 -14.33 -15.37 -3.09
C ASN A 368 -12.85 -14.95 -3.18
N LEU A 369 -12.23 -15.06 -4.35
CA LEU A 369 -10.86 -14.59 -4.61
C LEU A 369 -10.73 -13.08 -4.49
N ILE A 370 -11.76 -12.34 -4.90
CA ILE A 370 -11.83 -10.88 -4.74
C ILE A 370 -11.92 -10.54 -3.26
N GLY A 371 -12.67 -11.32 -2.48
CA GLY A 371 -12.93 -11.05 -1.07
C GLY A 371 -14.02 -9.99 -0.88
N ILE A 372 -14.76 -9.64 -1.93
CA ILE A 372 -15.93 -8.77 -1.83
C ILE A 372 -16.98 -9.47 -0.97
N GLY A 373 -17.63 -8.73 -0.07
CA GLY A 373 -18.64 -9.22 0.86
C GLY A 373 -19.98 -9.61 0.19
N LEU A 374 -19.95 -10.22 -1.00
CA LEU A 374 -21.10 -10.69 -1.75
C LEU A 374 -21.04 -12.21 -1.93
N ALA A 375 -22.21 -12.84 -2.05
CA ALA A 375 -22.38 -14.24 -2.40
C ALA A 375 -23.29 -14.34 -3.62
N TYR A 376 -22.90 -15.17 -4.59
CA TYR A 376 -23.70 -15.46 -5.77
C TYR A 376 -24.68 -16.61 -5.51
N PHE A 377 -25.97 -16.36 -5.73
CA PHE A 377 -27.04 -17.32 -5.61
C PHE A 377 -27.48 -17.82 -6.99
N ARG A 378 -27.10 -19.06 -7.32
CA ARG A 378 -27.51 -19.72 -8.57
C ARG A 378 -28.88 -20.40 -8.43
N GLN A 379 -29.82 -20.02 -9.28
CA GLN A 379 -31.12 -20.72 -9.41
C GLN A 379 -31.05 -21.91 -10.37
N HIS A 380 -30.30 -21.77 -11.45
CA HIS A 380 -29.98 -22.79 -12.45
C HIS A 380 -28.52 -22.62 -12.87
N GLU A 381 -27.93 -23.63 -13.53
CA GLU A 381 -26.55 -23.51 -13.99
C GLU A 381 -26.50 -22.58 -15.22
N PRO A 382 -25.78 -21.45 -15.14
CA PRO A 382 -25.68 -20.49 -16.23
C PRO A 382 -24.75 -21.00 -17.35
N THR A 383 -24.95 -20.48 -18.55
CA THR A 383 -24.02 -20.63 -19.67
C THR A 383 -22.74 -19.80 -19.46
N GLU A 384 -21.67 -20.10 -20.21
CA GLU A 384 -20.43 -19.33 -20.13
C GLU A 384 -20.61 -17.84 -20.49
N ASP A 385 -21.54 -17.53 -21.39
CA ASP A 385 -21.86 -16.15 -21.79
C ASP A 385 -22.65 -15.42 -20.70
N GLU A 386 -23.59 -16.09 -20.04
CA GLU A 386 -24.31 -15.54 -18.89
C GLU A 386 -23.38 -15.25 -17.72
N VAL A 387 -22.43 -16.14 -17.43
CA VAL A 387 -21.44 -15.92 -16.36
C VAL A 387 -20.52 -14.75 -16.69
N TYR A 388 -20.05 -14.66 -17.94
CA TYR A 388 -19.24 -13.52 -18.38
C TYR A 388 -20.01 -12.21 -18.26
N HIS A 389 -21.27 -12.20 -18.66
CA HIS A 389 -22.15 -11.03 -18.50
C HIS A 389 -22.28 -10.60 -17.04
N LEU A 390 -22.54 -11.54 -16.12
CA LEU A 390 -22.61 -11.26 -14.68
C LEU A 390 -21.29 -10.69 -14.13
N ALA A 391 -20.15 -11.22 -14.56
CA ALA A 391 -18.83 -10.72 -14.15
C ALA A 391 -18.58 -9.28 -14.64
N VAL A 392 -18.97 -8.96 -15.89
CA VAL A 392 -18.86 -7.60 -16.42
C VAL A 392 -19.77 -6.63 -15.68
N LEU A 393 -21.01 -7.03 -15.35
CA LEU A 393 -21.91 -6.16 -14.59
C LEU A 393 -21.42 -5.91 -13.16
N LEU A 394 -20.88 -6.94 -12.49
CA LEU A 394 -20.30 -6.77 -11.15
C LEU A 394 -19.05 -5.87 -11.15
N SER A 395 -18.14 -6.08 -12.10
CA SER A 395 -16.93 -5.26 -12.23
C SER A 395 -17.28 -3.81 -12.53
N LEU A 396 -18.23 -3.57 -13.45
CA LEU A 396 -18.74 -2.23 -13.75
C LEU A 396 -19.40 -1.59 -12.52
N ALA A 397 -20.22 -2.34 -11.78
CA ALA A 397 -20.87 -1.86 -10.55
C ALA A 397 -19.87 -1.55 -9.42
N ALA A 398 -18.72 -2.24 -9.36
CA ALA A 398 -17.63 -1.89 -8.47
C ALA A 398 -16.87 -0.62 -8.89
N GLY A 399 -16.95 -0.22 -10.16
CA GLY A 399 -16.28 0.97 -10.71
C GLY A 399 -15.23 0.67 -11.77
N GLU A 400 -15.09 -0.58 -12.21
CA GLU A 400 -14.14 -0.97 -13.25
C GLU A 400 -14.68 -0.61 -14.65
N LYS A 401 -14.41 0.61 -15.08
CA LYS A 401 -14.99 1.16 -16.33
C LYS A 401 -14.38 0.57 -17.60
N ALA A 402 -13.15 0.05 -17.52
CA ALA A 402 -12.42 -0.49 -18.68
C ALA A 402 -13.19 -1.58 -19.43
N VAL A 403 -14.11 -2.28 -18.76
CA VAL A 403 -14.95 -3.33 -19.35
C VAL A 403 -15.89 -2.82 -20.45
N LEU A 404 -16.24 -1.52 -20.43
CA LEU A 404 -17.01 -0.88 -21.51
C LEU A 404 -16.24 -0.80 -22.84
N SER A 405 -14.92 -1.01 -22.81
CA SER A 405 -14.07 -1.04 -24.00
C SER A 405 -13.81 -2.45 -24.55
N PHE A 406 -14.41 -3.48 -23.95
CA PHE A 406 -14.27 -4.86 -24.43
C PHE A 406 -15.13 -5.07 -25.67
N VAL A 407 -14.51 -4.98 -26.85
CA VAL A 407 -15.20 -5.12 -28.13
C VAL A 407 -14.60 -6.30 -28.90
N ASN A 408 -15.27 -7.45 -28.89
CA ASN A 408 -15.05 -8.51 -29.90
C ASN A 408 -16.11 -8.38 -31.01
N SER A 409 -15.91 -9.06 -32.13
CA SER A 409 -16.82 -9.06 -33.27
C SER A 409 -18.14 -9.80 -33.01
N GLU A 410 -18.15 -10.74 -32.06
CA GLU A 410 -19.31 -11.57 -31.71
C GLU A 410 -20.00 -11.08 -30.43
N PRO A 411 -21.30 -10.72 -30.50
CA PRO A 411 -22.10 -10.42 -29.32
C PRO A 411 -22.37 -11.66 -28.48
N LEU A 412 -22.41 -11.49 -27.15
CA LEU A 412 -22.77 -12.56 -26.23
C LEU A 412 -24.23 -12.99 -26.45
N LYS A 413 -24.51 -14.28 -26.28
CA LYS A 413 -25.85 -14.83 -26.41
C LYS A 413 -26.42 -15.22 -25.06
N ILE A 414 -27.37 -14.43 -24.55
CA ILE A 414 -27.97 -14.60 -23.22
C ILE A 414 -29.44 -14.98 -23.39
N ALA A 415 -29.85 -16.13 -22.86
CA ALA A 415 -31.21 -16.68 -23.04
C ALA A 415 -31.72 -16.64 -24.50
N GLY A 416 -30.82 -16.85 -25.47
CA GLY A 416 -31.14 -16.84 -26.90
C GLY A 416 -31.20 -15.45 -27.56
N LYS A 417 -31.09 -14.36 -26.80
CA LYS A 417 -31.01 -12.98 -27.31
C LYS A 417 -29.55 -12.55 -27.46
N LEU A 418 -29.28 -11.72 -28.46
CA LEU A 418 -27.96 -11.09 -28.62
C LEU A 418 -27.85 -9.91 -27.65
N SER A 419 -26.75 -9.86 -26.92
CA SER A 419 -26.47 -8.76 -26.00
C SER A 419 -25.83 -7.57 -26.72
N TRP A 420 -25.90 -6.39 -26.12
CA TRP A 420 -25.05 -5.24 -26.51
C TRP A 420 -23.57 -5.48 -26.15
N MET A 421 -23.29 -6.42 -25.26
CA MET A 421 -21.97 -6.73 -24.73
C MET A 421 -21.24 -7.78 -25.58
N ASN A 422 -19.94 -7.57 -25.79
CA ASN A 422 -19.07 -8.49 -26.49
C ASN A 422 -17.98 -9.00 -25.53
N ARG A 423 -17.44 -10.19 -25.80
CA ARG A 423 -16.27 -10.70 -25.06
C ARG A 423 -15.05 -9.81 -25.34
N SER A 424 -14.06 -9.76 -24.47
CA SER A 424 -12.78 -9.09 -24.80
C SER A 424 -12.01 -9.86 -25.88
N ILE A 425 -11.33 -9.15 -26.78
CA ILE A 425 -10.35 -9.75 -27.72
C ILE A 425 -9.19 -10.40 -26.95
N ALA A 426 -8.88 -9.88 -25.77
CA ALA A 426 -7.87 -10.40 -24.86
C ALA A 426 -8.53 -11.02 -23.62
N ALA A 427 -9.48 -11.94 -23.82
CA ALA A 427 -10.25 -12.57 -22.73
C ALA A 427 -9.41 -13.32 -21.67
N ALA A 428 -8.14 -13.61 -21.96
CA ALA A 428 -7.19 -14.20 -21.01
C ALA A 428 -6.23 -13.16 -20.39
N ASP A 429 -6.42 -11.86 -20.64
CA ASP A 429 -5.55 -10.83 -20.11
C ASP A 429 -5.76 -10.64 -18.60
N THR A 430 -4.75 -11.02 -17.82
CA THR A 430 -4.71 -10.85 -16.37
C THR A 430 -3.91 -9.61 -15.96
N THR A 431 -3.55 -8.75 -16.91
CA THR A 431 -2.72 -7.55 -16.69
C THR A 431 -3.52 -6.24 -16.71
N LEU A 432 -4.86 -6.32 -16.60
CA LEU A 432 -5.73 -5.15 -16.49
C LEU A 432 -5.34 -4.31 -15.27
N ASP A 433 -5.52 -2.98 -15.38
CA ASP A 433 -5.06 -2.04 -14.37
C ASP A 433 -5.97 -2.02 -13.15
N LYS A 434 -5.41 -1.54 -12.03
CA LYS A 434 -6.21 -1.23 -10.85
C LYS A 434 -7.17 -0.06 -11.16
N PHE A 435 -8.32 -0.03 -10.52
CA PHE A 435 -9.34 1.00 -10.72
C PHE A 435 -9.79 1.60 -9.39
N PRO A 436 -10.23 2.88 -9.37
CA PRO A 436 -10.80 3.47 -8.17
C PRO A 436 -12.18 2.89 -7.90
N LEU A 437 -12.38 2.36 -6.70
CA LEU A 437 -13.65 1.82 -6.23
C LEU A 437 -14.73 2.93 -6.20
N GLY A 438 -15.93 2.66 -6.69
CA GLY A 438 -17.12 3.46 -6.36
C GLY A 438 -17.30 4.84 -7.02
N LYS A 439 -17.20 4.98 -8.35
CA LYS A 439 -17.72 6.14 -9.09
C LYS A 439 -18.21 5.75 -10.49
N VAL A 440 -19.52 5.54 -10.66
CA VAL A 440 -20.15 5.36 -11.98
C VAL A 440 -21.46 6.15 -11.97
N GLN A 441 -21.50 7.27 -12.69
CA GLN A 441 -22.60 8.24 -12.60
C GLN A 441 -23.41 8.36 -13.90
N GLY A 442 -22.82 8.01 -15.03
CA GLY A 442 -23.39 8.11 -16.35
C GLY A 442 -24.03 6.80 -16.84
N ILE A 443 -24.36 5.86 -15.97
CA ILE A 443 -25.13 4.67 -16.31
C ILE A 443 -26.49 4.76 -15.63
N HIS A 444 -27.56 4.65 -16.42
CA HIS A 444 -28.93 4.82 -15.95
C HIS A 444 -29.70 3.49 -15.92
N ASN A 445 -29.49 2.62 -16.90
CA ASN A 445 -30.23 1.37 -17.03
C ASN A 445 -29.45 0.33 -17.86
N ILE A 446 -29.54 -0.95 -17.46
CA ILE A 446 -28.91 -2.06 -18.18
C ILE A 446 -29.91 -3.21 -18.34
N SER A 447 -30.15 -3.61 -19.58
CA SER A 447 -30.77 -4.88 -19.95
C SER A 447 -29.80 -5.75 -20.76
N VAL A 448 -30.23 -6.97 -21.10
CA VAL A 448 -29.45 -7.87 -21.96
C VAL A 448 -29.15 -7.22 -23.31
N ASP A 449 -30.15 -6.58 -23.92
CA ASP A 449 -30.13 -6.03 -25.27
C ASP A 449 -29.84 -4.52 -25.35
N HIS A 450 -29.84 -3.80 -24.22
CA HIS A 450 -29.67 -2.35 -24.18
C HIS A 450 -28.84 -1.89 -22.98
N LEU A 451 -28.00 -0.86 -23.20
CA LEU A 451 -27.29 -0.10 -22.17
C LEU A 451 -27.63 1.38 -22.36
N GLU A 452 -28.18 2.00 -21.32
CA GLU A 452 -28.48 3.43 -21.28
C GLU A 452 -27.37 4.16 -20.51
N LEU A 453 -26.62 5.00 -21.21
CA LEU A 453 -25.48 5.71 -20.65
C LEU A 453 -25.34 7.14 -21.19
N ASP A 454 -24.77 8.01 -20.38
CA ASP A 454 -24.42 9.38 -20.74
C ASP A 454 -23.19 9.39 -21.66
N MET A 455 -23.38 9.94 -22.86
CA MET A 455 -22.38 9.95 -23.93
C MET A 455 -22.03 11.39 -24.33
N MET A 456 -20.75 11.66 -24.53
CA MET A 456 -20.28 12.87 -25.21
C MET A 456 -20.07 12.58 -26.69
N PHE A 457 -20.85 13.25 -27.54
CA PHE A 457 -20.75 13.10 -28.99
C PHE A 457 -19.80 14.13 -29.59
N PHE A 458 -18.94 13.68 -30.49
CA PHE A 458 -18.10 14.57 -31.28
C PHE A 458 -18.91 15.13 -32.45
N ALA A 459 -18.92 16.46 -32.58
CA ALA A 459 -19.75 17.17 -33.57
C ALA A 459 -19.23 17.05 -35.03
N GLY A 460 -18.04 16.50 -35.25
CA GLY A 460 -17.39 16.41 -36.56
C GLY A 460 -17.29 14.97 -37.09
N SER A 461 -17.27 14.81 -38.41
CA SER A 461 -16.92 13.55 -39.07
C SER A 461 -15.43 13.23 -38.84
N PHE A 462 -15.09 11.94 -38.79
CA PHE A 462 -13.70 11.51 -38.82
C PHE A 462 -13.17 11.43 -40.26
N THR A 463 -11.88 11.62 -40.45
CA THR A 463 -11.20 11.60 -41.76
C THR A 463 -10.04 10.61 -41.72
N GLY A 464 -10.02 9.66 -42.65
CA GLY A 464 -8.92 8.72 -42.81
C GLY A 464 -7.62 9.39 -43.30
N CYS A 465 -6.56 8.60 -43.47
CA CYS A 465 -5.34 9.06 -44.15
C CYS A 465 -5.54 9.06 -45.66
N SER A 466 -5.17 10.15 -46.35
CA SER A 466 -5.10 10.17 -47.82
C SER A 466 -3.84 9.47 -48.32
N GLU A 467 -3.83 9.06 -49.60
CA GLU A 467 -2.63 8.48 -50.22
C GLU A 467 -1.45 9.46 -50.20
N GLU A 468 -1.68 10.76 -50.36
CA GLU A 468 -0.62 11.78 -50.29
C GLU A 468 -0.01 11.88 -48.89
N GLU A 469 -0.83 11.76 -47.84
CA GLU A 469 -0.36 11.80 -46.45
C GLU A 469 0.46 10.56 -46.09
N ILE A 470 0.05 9.38 -46.56
CA ILE A 470 0.81 8.14 -46.42
C ILE A 470 2.14 8.26 -47.20
N ASN A 471 2.09 8.77 -48.43
CA ASN A 471 3.28 8.91 -49.27
C ASN A 471 4.32 9.86 -48.64
N ALA A 472 3.88 10.88 -47.90
CA ALA A 472 4.77 11.79 -47.19
C ALA A 472 5.65 11.09 -46.13
N THR A 473 5.18 9.96 -45.56
CA THR A 473 5.95 9.18 -44.57
C THR A 473 7.22 8.54 -45.15
N HIS A 474 7.29 8.33 -46.47
CA HIS A 474 8.47 7.75 -47.12
C HIS A 474 9.69 8.67 -47.09
N ARG A 475 9.52 9.96 -46.80
CA ARG A 475 10.65 10.86 -46.54
C ARG A 475 11.37 10.53 -45.22
N ILE A 476 10.62 10.04 -44.23
CA ILE A 476 11.14 9.67 -42.91
C ILE A 476 11.66 8.24 -42.95
N PHE A 477 10.87 7.32 -43.49
CA PHE A 477 11.23 5.91 -43.67
C PHE A 477 11.12 5.52 -45.16
N PRO A 478 12.24 5.58 -45.92
CA PRO A 478 12.25 5.27 -47.35
C PRO A 478 11.85 3.82 -47.68
N GLY A 479 12.18 2.88 -46.79
CA GLY A 479 11.76 1.47 -46.86
C GLY A 479 10.74 1.12 -45.78
N ALA A 480 10.47 -0.17 -45.60
CA ALA A 480 9.56 -0.66 -44.55
C ALA A 480 10.01 -0.24 -43.15
N ILE A 481 9.06 0.14 -42.29
CA ILE A 481 9.31 0.56 -40.91
C ILE A 481 9.56 -0.70 -40.08
N LYS A 482 10.84 -1.01 -39.87
CA LYS A 482 11.29 -2.21 -39.15
C LYS A 482 11.10 -2.10 -37.65
N SER A 483 10.84 -3.23 -37.00
CA SER A 483 10.75 -3.30 -35.55
C SER A 483 12.12 -3.13 -34.89
N THR A 484 12.18 -2.36 -33.81
CA THR A 484 13.36 -2.28 -32.92
C THR A 484 13.05 -3.05 -31.63
N LEU A 485 13.67 -4.21 -31.47
CA LEU A 485 13.39 -5.10 -30.35
C LEU A 485 14.02 -4.56 -29.06
N PRO A 486 13.24 -4.33 -27.98
CA PRO A 486 13.79 -3.93 -26.70
C PRO A 486 14.58 -5.09 -26.05
N PRO A 487 15.63 -4.79 -25.26
CA PRO A 487 16.33 -5.82 -24.50
C PRO A 487 15.42 -6.44 -23.43
N LEU A 488 15.76 -7.65 -22.98
CA LEU A 488 15.06 -8.32 -21.89
C LEU A 488 15.73 -8.01 -20.55
N LYS A 489 14.94 -7.93 -19.46
CA LYS A 489 15.46 -7.72 -18.09
C LYS A 489 16.38 -8.83 -17.61
N THR A 490 16.26 -10.01 -18.20
CA THR A 490 17.10 -11.16 -17.89
C THR A 490 17.45 -11.88 -19.18
N GLU A 491 18.74 -12.14 -19.40
CA GLU A 491 19.25 -12.84 -20.59
C GLU A 491 18.71 -14.27 -20.74
N ALA A 492 18.11 -14.84 -19.70
CA ALA A 492 17.54 -16.18 -19.67
C ALA A 492 16.13 -16.28 -20.31
N MET A 493 15.47 -15.18 -20.66
CA MET A 493 14.10 -15.20 -21.18
C MET A 493 14.08 -15.26 -22.72
N ARG A 494 13.13 -16.02 -23.30
CA ARG A 494 12.91 -16.07 -24.76
C ARG A 494 11.98 -14.95 -25.20
N MET A 495 12.33 -14.27 -26.30
CA MET A 495 11.53 -13.19 -26.90
C MET A 495 10.11 -13.68 -27.27
N PRO A 496 9.04 -12.96 -26.87
CA PRO A 496 7.68 -13.24 -27.33
C PRO A 496 7.54 -13.09 -28.85
N ALA A 497 6.57 -13.81 -29.43
CA ALA A 497 6.20 -13.62 -30.82
C ALA A 497 5.38 -12.32 -30.98
N PHE A 498 5.75 -11.49 -31.95
CA PHE A 498 5.05 -10.27 -32.33
C PHE A 498 4.54 -10.37 -33.78
N ARG A 499 3.64 -9.46 -34.17
CA ARG A 499 3.27 -9.29 -35.58
C ARG A 499 4.51 -8.99 -36.43
N THR A 500 4.52 -9.46 -37.68
CA THR A 500 5.67 -9.24 -38.55
C THR A 500 5.75 -7.79 -39.01
N ASP A 501 6.92 -7.36 -39.49
CA ASP A 501 7.08 -6.01 -40.02
C ASP A 501 6.18 -5.77 -41.25
N GLU A 502 5.90 -6.81 -42.04
CA GLU A 502 4.95 -6.73 -43.15
C GLU A 502 3.52 -6.46 -42.69
N GLU A 503 3.09 -7.09 -41.59
CA GLU A 503 1.76 -6.88 -41.01
C GLU A 503 1.62 -5.48 -40.37
N MET A 504 2.71 -4.95 -39.82
CA MET A 504 2.72 -3.66 -39.11
C MET A 504 3.06 -2.46 -39.98
N GLU A 505 3.52 -2.67 -41.21
CA GLU A 505 3.94 -1.60 -42.10
C GLU A 505 2.83 -0.57 -42.35
N MET A 506 1.66 -1.03 -42.78
CA MET A 506 0.55 -0.12 -43.07
C MET A 506 -0.02 0.57 -41.81
N PRO A 507 -0.26 -0.14 -40.68
CA PRO A 507 -0.61 0.51 -39.41
C PRO A 507 0.38 1.61 -38.98
N ARG A 508 1.69 1.33 -39.00
CA ARG A 508 2.73 2.30 -38.61
C ARG A 508 2.74 3.52 -39.54
N ARG A 509 2.59 3.31 -40.85
CA ARG A 509 2.53 4.40 -41.83
C ARG A 509 1.29 5.26 -41.67
N GLN A 510 0.11 4.68 -41.51
CA GLN A 510 -1.12 5.46 -41.29
C GLN A 510 -1.06 6.25 -39.97
N PHE A 511 -0.43 5.69 -38.93
CA PHE A 511 -0.26 6.36 -37.65
C PHE A 511 0.67 7.57 -37.79
N LEU A 512 1.84 7.36 -38.41
CA LEU A 512 2.81 8.42 -38.68
C LEU A 512 2.24 9.52 -39.60
N ALA A 513 1.51 9.13 -40.65
CA ALA A 513 0.84 10.05 -41.56
C ALA A 513 -0.19 10.93 -40.83
N SER A 514 -1.00 10.31 -39.95
CA SER A 514 -2.00 11.02 -39.14
C SER A 514 -1.37 12.04 -38.20
N ILE A 515 -0.24 11.71 -37.57
CA ILE A 515 0.49 12.64 -36.69
C ILE A 515 1.06 13.80 -37.50
N LEU A 516 1.74 13.51 -38.62
CA LEU A 516 2.30 14.55 -39.50
C LEU A 516 1.24 15.52 -39.97
N ALA A 517 0.05 15.03 -40.25
CA ALA A 517 -1.04 15.83 -40.79
C ALA A 517 -1.91 16.50 -39.72
N GLY A 518 -1.79 16.11 -38.44
CA GLY A 518 -2.32 16.89 -37.32
C GLY A 518 -1.33 17.89 -36.71
N GLY A 519 -0.07 17.90 -37.15
CA GLY A 519 0.91 18.92 -36.82
C GLY A 519 1.53 18.82 -35.41
N THR A 520 2.31 19.83 -35.04
CA THR A 520 3.14 19.84 -33.83
C THR A 520 2.33 19.69 -32.53
N GLY A 521 1.19 20.38 -32.42
CA GLY A 521 0.33 20.30 -31.24
C GLY A 521 -0.18 18.88 -30.99
N LEU A 522 -0.60 18.17 -32.04
CA LEU A 522 -1.04 16.78 -31.94
C LEU A 522 0.12 15.85 -31.53
N ALA A 523 1.30 16.00 -32.14
CA ALA A 523 2.47 15.20 -31.81
C ALA A 523 2.89 15.35 -30.34
N LYS A 524 2.89 16.59 -29.80
CA LYS A 524 3.19 16.84 -28.38
C LYS A 524 2.22 16.14 -27.45
N ARG A 525 0.91 16.27 -27.72
CA ARG A 525 -0.13 15.64 -26.88
C ARG A 525 -0.06 14.13 -26.92
N ILE A 526 0.08 13.54 -28.10
CA ILE A 526 0.22 12.07 -28.25
C ILE A 526 1.47 11.59 -27.51
N TRP A 527 2.62 12.23 -27.71
CA TRP A 527 3.84 11.81 -27.02
C TRP A 527 3.72 11.94 -25.49
N SER A 528 3.16 13.04 -25.00
CA SER A 528 2.89 13.24 -23.58
C SER A 528 1.97 12.15 -23.02
N GLN A 529 0.91 11.79 -23.75
CA GLN A 529 -0.02 10.73 -23.35
C GLN A 529 0.67 9.36 -23.36
N LEU A 530 1.40 9.01 -24.41
CA LEU A 530 2.16 7.76 -24.49
C LEU A 530 3.17 7.66 -23.35
N GLN A 531 3.88 8.74 -23.03
CA GLN A 531 4.85 8.76 -21.95
C GLN A 531 4.19 8.59 -20.57
N GLY A 532 3.04 9.25 -20.35
CA GLY A 532 2.34 9.24 -19.07
C GLY A 532 1.53 7.99 -18.79
N GLU A 533 0.89 7.42 -19.82
CA GLU A 533 -0.14 6.39 -19.67
C GLU A 533 0.31 5.02 -20.20
N VAL A 534 1.10 4.98 -21.27
CA VAL A 534 1.49 3.72 -21.93
C VAL A 534 2.88 3.27 -21.50
N ILE A 535 3.89 4.11 -21.66
CA ILE A 535 5.29 3.72 -21.42
C ILE A 535 5.51 3.45 -19.93
N ARG A 536 5.13 4.40 -19.09
CA ARG A 536 5.29 4.34 -17.63
C ARG A 536 4.65 3.09 -17.01
N TRP A 537 3.44 2.77 -17.43
CA TRP A 537 2.64 1.72 -16.79
C TRP A 537 2.67 0.38 -17.51
N LYS A 538 2.76 0.35 -18.84
CA LYS A 538 2.69 -0.90 -19.62
C LYS A 538 4.05 -1.37 -20.13
N TYR A 539 4.96 -0.46 -20.51
CA TYR A 539 6.26 -0.85 -21.08
C TYR A 539 7.32 -1.15 -20.03
N ASN A 540 7.37 -0.37 -18.95
CA ASN A 540 8.38 -0.52 -17.89
C ASN A 540 8.01 -1.63 -16.87
N THR A 541 7.17 -2.57 -17.29
CA THR A 541 6.68 -3.69 -16.46
C THR A 541 6.85 -5.01 -17.20
N GLY A 542 7.03 -6.11 -16.46
CA GLY A 542 7.20 -7.44 -17.03
C GLY A 542 8.64 -7.78 -17.43
N ILE A 543 8.80 -8.57 -18.50
CA ILE A 543 10.07 -9.23 -18.88
C ILE A 543 11.03 -8.38 -19.71
N PHE A 544 10.56 -7.28 -20.28
CA PHE A 544 11.37 -6.36 -21.11
C PHE A 544 12.07 -5.32 -20.24
N ALA A 545 13.25 -4.88 -20.69
CA ALA A 545 13.91 -3.70 -20.14
C ALA A 545 12.98 -2.48 -20.25
N ASP A 546 13.21 -1.53 -19.35
CA ASP A 546 12.46 -0.29 -19.35
C ASP A 546 12.69 0.45 -20.69
N PHE A 547 11.67 1.16 -21.14
CA PHE A 547 11.71 1.87 -22.41
C PHE A 547 12.83 2.91 -22.41
N GLU A 548 13.80 2.71 -23.29
CA GLU A 548 14.91 3.63 -23.53
C GLU A 548 14.86 4.15 -24.97
N ILE A 549 15.28 5.39 -25.14
CA ILE A 549 15.30 6.05 -26.44
C ILE A 549 16.37 5.38 -27.31
N ASN A 550 16.00 4.98 -28.53
CA ASN A 550 16.93 4.35 -29.46
C ASN A 550 17.63 5.41 -30.33
N ASP A 551 18.89 5.69 -30.03
CA ASP A 551 19.71 6.67 -30.75
C ASP A 551 19.96 6.33 -32.23
N ASP A 552 19.84 5.07 -32.64
CA ASP A 552 19.99 4.67 -34.05
C ASP A 552 18.86 5.25 -34.94
N LEU A 553 17.76 5.69 -34.32
CA LEU A 553 16.62 6.32 -34.99
C LEU A 553 16.73 7.85 -35.05
N ARG A 554 17.90 8.42 -34.79
CA ARG A 554 18.11 9.89 -34.81
C ARG A 554 17.80 10.51 -36.16
N ILE A 555 18.29 9.93 -37.25
CA ILE A 555 18.07 10.43 -38.62
C ILE A 555 16.56 10.49 -38.97
N PRO A 556 15.78 9.40 -38.85
CA PRO A 556 14.34 9.49 -39.11
C PRO A 556 13.63 10.45 -38.15
N SER A 557 14.11 10.62 -36.92
CA SER A 557 13.53 11.57 -35.96
C SER A 557 13.77 13.03 -36.33
N GLU A 558 14.95 13.36 -36.86
CA GLU A 558 15.26 14.69 -37.42
C GLU A 558 14.41 15.00 -38.66
N GLU A 559 14.23 14.01 -39.55
CA GLU A 559 13.35 14.16 -40.72
C GLU A 559 11.88 14.31 -40.32
N PHE A 560 11.41 13.57 -39.30
CA PHE A 560 10.07 13.74 -38.74
C PHE A 560 9.87 15.13 -38.14
N GLN A 561 10.82 15.59 -37.32
CA GLN A 561 10.82 16.92 -36.73
C GLN A 561 10.80 18.01 -37.81
N ARG A 562 11.58 17.86 -38.88
CA ARG A 562 11.58 18.81 -39.99
C ARG A 562 10.24 18.81 -40.73
N ALA A 563 9.72 17.62 -41.07
CA ALA A 563 8.46 17.47 -41.79
C ALA A 563 7.25 18.05 -41.04
N ILE A 564 7.24 17.96 -39.70
CA ILE A 564 6.16 18.53 -38.88
C ILE A 564 6.29 20.05 -38.71
N GLN A 565 7.51 20.58 -38.66
CA GLN A 565 7.79 22.01 -38.51
C GLN A 565 7.62 22.80 -39.82
N GLU A 566 7.85 22.19 -40.99
CA GLU A 566 7.70 22.82 -42.31
C GLU A 566 6.25 23.22 -42.64
N ARG A 567 5.24 22.66 -41.95
CA ARG A 567 3.82 22.85 -42.26
C ARG A 567 3.16 24.14 -41.73
N ARG A 568 3.90 25.05 -41.07
CA ARG A 568 3.58 26.42 -40.57
C ARG A 568 2.12 26.75 -40.17
N GLY A 569 1.97 27.13 -38.89
CA GLY A 569 0.82 27.87 -38.33
C GLY A 569 1.06 28.37 -36.90
N ASP A 570 1.74 27.60 -36.05
CA ASP A 570 1.94 27.95 -34.64
C ASP A 570 3.32 28.56 -34.37
N GLN A 571 3.35 29.74 -33.74
CA GLN A 571 4.54 30.38 -33.19
C GLN A 571 4.91 29.85 -31.78
N GLU A 572 4.25 28.81 -31.29
CA GLU A 572 4.47 28.26 -29.95
C GLU A 572 5.35 26.99 -29.95
N ASP A 573 6.50 27.10 -29.29
CA ASP A 573 7.46 26.07 -28.88
C ASP A 573 7.85 25.00 -29.93
N ALA A 574 9.11 25.00 -30.35
CA ALA A 574 9.67 23.96 -31.22
C ALA A 574 9.46 22.55 -30.64
N TYR A 575 9.04 21.59 -31.49
CA TYR A 575 9.00 20.17 -31.10
C TYR A 575 10.44 19.70 -30.82
N SER A 576 10.74 19.23 -29.60
CA SER A 576 12.10 18.80 -29.24
C SER A 576 12.51 17.55 -30.02
N ILE A 577 13.80 17.47 -30.37
CA ILE A 577 14.35 16.30 -31.07
C ILE A 577 14.28 15.05 -30.18
N GLU A 578 14.42 15.20 -28.86
CA GLU A 578 14.25 14.12 -27.88
C GLU A 578 12.82 13.58 -27.87
N ALA A 579 11.81 14.46 -27.99
CA ALA A 579 10.41 14.06 -28.11
C ALA A 579 10.12 13.35 -29.44
N ALA A 580 10.75 13.78 -30.54
CA ALA A 580 10.69 13.08 -31.83
C ALA A 580 11.34 11.70 -31.75
N LEU A 581 12.52 11.63 -31.15
CA LEU A 581 13.26 10.39 -30.99
C LEU A 581 12.53 9.39 -30.11
N GLY A 582 11.93 9.84 -29.02
CA GLY A 582 11.06 9.01 -28.18
C GLY A 582 9.84 8.47 -28.95
N LEU A 583 9.14 9.32 -29.69
CA LEU A 583 7.94 8.92 -30.44
C LEU A 583 8.28 7.93 -31.56
N ILE A 584 9.35 8.17 -32.32
CA ILE A 584 9.81 7.27 -33.38
C ILE A 584 10.31 5.94 -32.80
N THR A 585 11.03 5.98 -31.67
CA THR A 585 11.41 4.76 -30.93
C THR A 585 10.17 3.94 -30.58
N TRP A 586 9.14 4.56 -30.03
CA TRP A 586 7.89 3.88 -29.67
C TRP A 586 7.15 3.28 -30.89
N ILE A 587 7.08 4.00 -32.02
CA ILE A 587 6.44 3.50 -33.26
C ILE A 587 7.14 2.22 -33.77
N THR A 588 8.47 2.16 -33.64
CA THR A 588 9.25 0.99 -34.06
C THR A 588 9.27 -0.13 -33.01
N ASP A 589 8.90 0.14 -31.75
CA ASP A 589 8.84 -0.89 -30.72
C ASP A 589 7.71 -1.89 -31.04
N PRO A 590 7.97 -3.21 -31.09
CA PRO A 590 6.97 -4.21 -31.44
C PRO A 590 5.83 -4.34 -30.41
N ARG A 591 5.98 -3.80 -29.20
CA ARG A 591 4.87 -3.74 -28.22
C ARG A 591 3.80 -2.73 -28.63
N SER A 592 4.09 -1.79 -29.53
CA SER A 592 3.15 -0.73 -29.95
C SER A 592 1.94 -1.26 -30.74
N ILE A 593 1.96 -2.55 -31.08
CA ILE A 593 0.91 -3.29 -31.79
C ILE A 593 -0.48 -3.17 -31.14
N TYR A 594 -0.55 -2.95 -29.82
CA TYR A 594 -1.82 -2.84 -29.11
C TYR A 594 -2.49 -1.47 -29.31
N TRP A 595 -1.80 -0.49 -29.87
CA TRP A 595 -2.29 0.88 -30.05
C TRP A 595 -2.36 1.32 -31.51
N MET A 596 -1.81 0.53 -32.44
CA MET A 596 -1.79 0.85 -33.87
C MET A 596 -2.47 -0.25 -34.68
N SER A 597 -3.55 0.09 -35.37
CA SER A 597 -4.21 -0.79 -36.34
C SER A 597 -4.65 0.00 -37.56
N ALA A 598 -4.92 -0.68 -38.68
CA ALA A 598 -5.52 -0.06 -39.85
C ALA A 598 -7.02 -0.42 -39.91
N PRO A 599 -7.91 0.54 -40.22
CA PRO A 599 -7.64 1.94 -40.61
C PRO A 599 -7.40 2.88 -39.41
N ILE A 600 -6.74 4.02 -39.65
CA ILE A 600 -6.57 5.13 -38.68
C ILE A 600 -7.33 6.35 -39.18
N ALA A 601 -8.00 7.06 -38.27
CA ALA A 601 -8.72 8.28 -38.61
C ALA A 601 -8.41 9.43 -37.63
N ARG A 602 -8.60 10.65 -38.09
CA ARG A 602 -8.52 11.88 -37.29
C ARG A 602 -9.92 12.45 -37.07
N ILE A 603 -10.16 12.99 -35.88
CA ILE A 603 -11.40 13.67 -35.54
C ILE A 603 -11.12 15.01 -34.88
N LYS A 604 -11.95 16.02 -35.17
CA LYS A 604 -11.87 17.32 -34.51
C LYS A 604 -12.34 17.20 -33.05
N SER A 605 -11.48 17.57 -32.11
CA SER A 605 -11.66 17.36 -30.67
C SER A 605 -12.08 18.63 -29.90
N THR A 606 -11.64 19.82 -30.33
CA THR A 606 -11.99 21.09 -29.65
C THR A 606 -12.61 22.12 -30.60
N MET A 607 -13.30 23.12 -30.02
CA MET A 607 -13.80 24.28 -30.77
C MET A 607 -12.66 25.08 -31.42
N GLU A 608 -11.47 25.07 -30.81
CA GLU A 608 -10.25 25.75 -31.26
C GLU A 608 -9.57 25.08 -32.45
N GLY A 609 -9.97 23.85 -32.81
CA GLY A 609 -9.45 23.17 -34.00
C GLY A 609 -8.52 21.99 -33.74
N ASP A 610 -8.32 21.59 -32.49
CA ASP A 610 -7.47 20.44 -32.17
C ASP A 610 -8.02 19.14 -32.76
N VAL A 611 -7.09 18.24 -33.07
CA VAL A 611 -7.37 16.92 -33.63
C VAL A 611 -7.09 15.84 -32.59
N ALA A 612 -7.85 14.76 -32.60
CA ALA A 612 -7.58 13.49 -31.92
C ALA A 612 -7.43 12.37 -32.96
N ILE A 613 -6.72 11.30 -32.62
CA ILE A 613 -6.53 10.12 -33.48
C ILE A 613 -7.37 8.96 -32.95
N LEU A 614 -8.11 8.33 -33.86
CA LEU A 614 -8.73 7.01 -33.68
C LEU A 614 -7.78 5.99 -34.30
N SER A 615 -7.06 5.25 -33.46
CA SER A 615 -6.02 4.32 -33.91
C SER A 615 -6.49 2.86 -34.06
N GLN A 616 -7.75 2.58 -33.68
CA GLN A 616 -8.34 1.26 -33.83
C GLN A 616 -9.85 1.28 -34.04
N PHE A 617 -10.31 0.43 -34.96
CA PHE A 617 -11.72 0.19 -35.25
C PHE A 617 -12.03 -1.30 -35.08
N LEU A 618 -13.12 -1.58 -34.37
CA LEU A 618 -13.64 -2.93 -34.18
C LEU A 618 -15.13 -2.92 -34.54
N LEU A 619 -15.51 -3.77 -35.48
CA LEU A 619 -16.88 -3.85 -35.99
C LEU A 619 -17.51 -5.17 -35.56
N THR A 620 -18.76 -5.12 -35.09
CA THR A 620 -19.55 -6.32 -34.80
C THR A 620 -19.93 -7.03 -36.10
N GLN A 621 -20.03 -8.36 -36.10
CA GLN A 621 -20.37 -9.15 -37.29
C GLN A 621 -21.71 -8.75 -37.94
N ASN A 622 -22.64 -8.22 -37.16
CA ASN A 622 -23.96 -7.78 -37.64
C ASN A 622 -23.98 -6.32 -38.13
N PHE A 623 -22.84 -5.62 -38.12
CA PHE A 623 -22.75 -4.25 -38.59
C PHE A 623 -22.81 -4.22 -40.13
N ASN A 624 -23.89 -3.66 -40.69
CA ASN A 624 -24.07 -3.58 -42.13
C ASN A 624 -23.94 -2.13 -42.61
N ALA A 625 -22.80 -1.81 -43.23
CA ALA A 625 -22.41 -0.46 -43.63
C ALA A 625 -23.07 0.02 -44.95
N VAL A 626 -24.37 -0.26 -45.16
CA VAL A 626 -25.04 0.14 -46.40
C VAL A 626 -25.33 1.65 -46.35
N ASN A 627 -24.55 2.42 -47.11
CA ASN A 627 -24.78 3.82 -47.52
C ASN A 627 -24.54 4.95 -46.49
N SER A 628 -23.58 4.88 -45.57
CA SER A 628 -23.32 6.06 -44.73
C SER A 628 -22.01 6.11 -43.91
N GLU A 629 -20.85 6.18 -44.55
CA GLU A 629 -19.65 6.70 -43.86
C GLU A 629 -19.90 8.12 -43.30
N SER A 630 -20.82 8.86 -43.92
CA SER A 630 -21.29 10.19 -43.48
C SER A 630 -22.30 10.20 -42.31
N GLN A 631 -22.78 9.05 -41.81
CA GLN A 631 -23.70 9.00 -40.66
C GLN A 631 -23.05 8.43 -39.39
N LEU A 632 -21.78 8.02 -39.43
CA LEU A 632 -21.09 7.54 -38.24
C LEU A 632 -20.68 8.72 -37.35
N GLN A 633 -21.12 8.69 -36.09
CA GLN A 633 -20.73 9.65 -35.06
C GLN A 633 -19.86 8.95 -34.03
N VAL A 634 -18.82 9.65 -33.57
CA VAL A 634 -17.97 9.17 -32.48
C VAL A 634 -18.53 9.70 -31.19
N ALA A 635 -18.60 8.84 -30.18
CA ALA A 635 -19.03 9.23 -28.85
C ALA A 635 -18.21 8.50 -27.79
N VAL A 636 -17.99 9.15 -26.65
CA VAL A 636 -17.26 8.60 -25.50
C VAL A 636 -18.20 8.62 -24.29
N PRO A 637 -18.35 7.51 -23.56
CA PRO A 637 -19.05 7.50 -22.28
C PRO A 637 -18.47 8.56 -21.34
N THR A 638 -19.31 9.39 -20.74
CA THR A 638 -18.87 10.42 -19.78
C THR A 638 -18.06 9.82 -18.64
N ASP A 639 -18.42 8.62 -18.21
CA ASP A 639 -17.70 7.85 -17.20
C ASP A 639 -16.29 7.41 -17.61
N LEU A 640 -16.07 7.15 -18.91
CA LEU A 640 -14.74 6.88 -19.50
C LEU A 640 -13.98 8.16 -19.83
N SER A 641 -14.65 9.30 -19.90
CA SER A 641 -14.02 10.61 -20.02
C SER A 641 -13.46 11.09 -18.68
N GLN A 642 -12.65 10.26 -18.04
CA GLN A 642 -11.69 10.86 -17.13
C GLN A 642 -10.73 11.72 -17.97
N PRO A 643 -10.50 12.98 -17.63
CA PRO A 643 -9.52 13.76 -18.33
C PRO A 643 -8.15 13.08 -18.13
N ALA A 644 -7.58 12.54 -19.21
CA ALA A 644 -6.15 12.26 -19.38
C ALA A 644 -5.26 13.52 -19.16
N PHE A 645 -5.87 14.64 -18.76
CA PHE A 645 -5.24 15.90 -18.38
C PHE A 645 -4.78 15.97 -16.91
N VAL A 646 -4.79 14.85 -16.19
CA VAL A 646 -4.48 14.85 -14.75
C VAL A 646 -3.21 14.03 -14.45
N ALA A 647 -2.40 13.59 -15.41
CA ALA A 647 -1.08 13.02 -15.05
C ALA A 647 -0.07 14.11 -14.62
N SER A 648 -0.14 15.31 -15.18
CA SER A 648 0.69 16.45 -14.76
C SER A 648 0.06 17.28 -13.62
N ASN A 649 -1.27 17.20 -13.44
CA ASN A 649 -2.00 17.90 -12.39
C ASN A 649 -2.56 16.99 -11.27
N SER A 650 -2.51 15.65 -11.36
CA SER A 650 -3.03 14.74 -10.31
C SER A 650 -2.35 14.99 -8.98
N GLY A 651 -1.06 15.31 -9.02
CA GLY A 651 -0.31 15.68 -7.84
C GLY A 651 -0.86 16.96 -7.20
N ILE A 652 -1.15 17.99 -8.00
CA ILE A 652 -1.66 19.28 -7.50
C ILE A 652 -3.12 19.18 -7.09
N ASP A 653 -3.95 18.48 -7.87
CA ASP A 653 -5.37 18.26 -7.57
C ASP A 653 -5.50 17.42 -6.30
N PHE A 654 -4.71 16.35 -6.17
CA PHE A 654 -4.63 15.58 -4.93
C PHE A 654 -4.15 16.46 -3.77
N PHE A 655 -3.11 17.27 -3.98
CA PHE A 655 -2.58 18.16 -2.96
C PHE A 655 -3.66 19.14 -2.48
N SER A 656 -4.32 19.82 -3.41
CA SER A 656 -5.36 20.81 -3.17
C SER A 656 -6.57 20.21 -2.46
N GLN A 657 -7.05 19.05 -2.92
CA GLN A 657 -8.28 18.44 -2.41
C GLN A 657 -8.07 17.67 -1.10
N ASN A 658 -6.89 17.08 -0.89
CA ASN A 658 -6.70 16.09 0.19
C ASN A 658 -5.58 16.45 1.16
N LEU A 659 -4.56 17.23 0.77
CA LEU A 659 -3.36 17.39 1.60
C LEU A 659 -3.14 18.80 2.15
N ALA A 660 -3.50 19.84 1.40
CA ALA A 660 -3.19 21.22 1.75
C ALA A 660 -3.82 21.64 3.08
N SER A 661 -5.11 21.32 3.28
CA SER A 661 -5.84 21.59 4.53
C SER A 661 -5.29 20.77 5.71
N ILE A 662 -4.90 19.51 5.46
CA ILE A 662 -4.30 18.63 6.46
C ILE A 662 -2.96 19.19 6.94
N LEU A 663 -2.12 19.69 6.02
CA LEU A 663 -0.81 20.25 6.34
C LEU A 663 -0.88 21.63 7.02
N ASP A 664 -1.92 22.43 6.76
CA ASP A 664 -2.18 23.69 7.48
C ASP A 664 -2.63 23.44 8.94
N GLY A 665 -3.30 22.32 9.21
CA GLY A 665 -3.68 21.89 10.56
C GLY A 665 -4.84 22.70 11.15
N GLN A 666 -4.85 22.88 12.48
CA GLN A 666 -5.95 23.53 13.21
C GLN A 666 -5.91 25.07 13.16
N PHE A 667 -4.86 25.62 12.57
CA PHE A 667 -4.55 27.04 12.56
C PHE A 667 -4.59 27.58 11.12
N ASP A 668 -5.02 28.82 10.91
CA ASP A 668 -5.27 29.38 9.57
C ASP A 668 -3.96 29.89 8.94
N SER A 669 -2.95 29.00 8.84
CA SER A 669 -1.62 29.38 8.38
C SER A 669 -1.58 29.79 6.90
N GLU A 670 -2.59 29.39 6.12
CA GLU A 670 -2.79 29.63 4.68
C GLU A 670 -1.54 29.36 3.79
N PHE A 671 -0.44 28.84 4.35
CA PHE A 671 0.79 28.60 3.62
C PHE A 671 0.57 27.49 2.58
N TRP A 672 0.00 26.35 3.00
CA TRP A 672 -0.21 25.21 2.11
C TRP A 672 -1.42 25.41 1.20
N SER A 673 -2.56 25.83 1.76
CA SER A 673 -3.82 26.00 1.03
C SER A 673 -3.92 27.25 0.16
N LYS A 674 -3.03 28.23 0.30
CA LYS A 674 -3.06 29.46 -0.51
C LYS A 674 -1.73 29.74 -1.17
N LEU A 675 -0.66 30.02 -0.41
CA LEU A 675 0.61 30.46 -1.00
C LEU A 675 1.24 29.37 -1.90
N VAL A 676 1.35 28.14 -1.40
CA VAL A 676 1.92 27.01 -2.16
C VAL A 676 1.06 26.69 -3.38
N LEU A 677 -0.27 26.67 -3.24
CA LEU A 677 -1.17 26.42 -4.38
C LEU A 677 -1.06 27.52 -5.45
N GLN A 678 -1.09 28.79 -5.06
CA GLN A 678 -0.93 29.92 -6.00
C GLN A 678 0.40 29.84 -6.74
N LEU A 679 1.50 29.60 -6.02
CA LEU A 679 2.82 29.47 -6.63
C LEU A 679 2.98 28.20 -7.46
N SER A 680 2.26 27.10 -7.15
CA SER A 680 2.30 25.89 -7.99
C SER A 680 1.72 26.11 -9.39
N HIS A 681 0.80 27.07 -9.54
CA HIS A 681 0.28 27.46 -10.85
C HIS A 681 1.28 28.30 -11.65
N SER A 682 2.01 29.21 -11.02
CA SER A 682 2.92 30.13 -11.72
C SER A 682 4.38 29.65 -11.81
N GLU A 683 4.87 28.85 -10.86
CA GLU A 683 6.28 28.47 -10.73
C GLU A 683 6.47 26.94 -10.93
N PRO A 684 7.10 26.50 -12.04
CA PRO A 684 7.25 25.09 -12.37
C PRO A 684 7.99 24.26 -11.31
N SER A 685 8.99 24.82 -10.63
CA SER A 685 9.74 24.12 -9.58
C SER A 685 8.84 23.72 -8.41
N ILE A 686 7.97 24.63 -7.98
CA ILE A 686 6.99 24.40 -6.92
C ILE A 686 5.93 23.39 -7.37
N ARG A 687 5.47 23.48 -8.62
CA ARG A 687 4.52 22.54 -9.21
C ARG A 687 4.98 21.08 -9.11
N HIS A 688 6.21 20.82 -9.55
CA HIS A 688 6.80 19.49 -9.51
C HIS A 688 7.11 19.03 -8.09
N ALA A 689 7.49 19.95 -7.18
CA ALA A 689 7.69 19.63 -5.77
C ALA A 689 6.37 19.19 -5.09
N VAL A 690 5.27 19.92 -5.33
CA VAL A 690 3.94 19.57 -4.85
C VAL A 690 3.49 18.21 -5.39
N SER A 691 3.73 17.95 -6.67
CA SER A 691 3.42 16.65 -7.28
C SER A 691 4.19 15.50 -6.62
N ALA A 692 5.49 15.70 -6.36
CA ALA A 692 6.32 14.73 -5.64
C ALA A 692 5.80 14.48 -4.22
N ILE A 693 5.42 15.53 -3.47
CA ILE A 693 4.82 15.40 -2.14
C ILE A 693 3.56 14.53 -2.20
N SER A 694 2.65 14.80 -3.13
CA SER A 694 1.40 14.05 -3.29
C SER A 694 1.60 12.59 -3.66
N LEU A 695 2.61 12.28 -4.47
CA LEU A 695 2.97 10.90 -4.81
C LEU A 695 3.52 10.16 -3.59
N ILE A 696 4.49 10.77 -2.88
CA ILE A 696 5.10 10.14 -1.70
C ILE A 696 4.07 9.99 -0.57
N TYR A 697 3.19 10.97 -0.38
CA TYR A 697 2.15 10.89 0.64
C TYR A 697 1.22 9.70 0.41
N ARG A 698 0.79 9.46 -0.85
CA ARG A 698 0.01 8.28 -1.22
C ARG A 698 0.78 6.97 -1.05
N ASP A 699 2.09 6.97 -1.32
CA ASP A 699 2.94 5.81 -1.05
C ASP A 699 2.94 5.50 0.47
N VAL A 700 3.07 6.52 1.33
CA VAL A 700 3.02 6.36 2.79
C VAL A 700 1.64 5.87 3.25
N GLU A 701 0.57 6.40 2.67
CA GLU A 701 -0.81 5.99 2.95
C GLU A 701 -1.11 4.56 2.50
N SER A 702 -0.59 4.13 1.36
CA SER A 702 -0.74 2.73 0.93
C SER A 702 0.12 1.78 1.76
N SER A 703 1.24 2.26 2.29
CA SER A 703 2.18 1.50 3.11
C SER A 703 1.81 1.45 4.61
N LEU A 704 0.54 1.71 4.97
CA LEU A 704 0.02 1.70 6.35
C LEU A 704 0.32 0.41 7.16
N GLN A 705 0.80 -0.65 6.50
CA GLN A 705 1.34 -1.86 7.12
C GLN A 705 2.68 -1.63 7.88
N HIS A 706 3.44 -0.56 7.59
CA HIS A 706 4.72 -0.29 8.23
C HIS A 706 4.58 0.65 9.44
N PRO A 707 5.00 0.24 10.66
CA PRO A 707 4.83 1.03 11.89
C PRO A 707 5.51 2.42 11.84
N ALA A 708 6.65 2.50 11.15
CA ALA A 708 7.45 3.73 11.09
C ALA A 708 6.93 4.81 10.10
N GLY A 709 6.03 4.50 9.16
CA GLY A 709 5.41 5.53 8.31
C GLY A 709 6.35 6.27 7.33
N PHE A 710 7.40 5.61 6.83
CA PHE A 710 8.24 6.11 5.74
C PHE A 710 8.17 5.18 4.54
N VAL A 711 8.39 5.74 3.35
CA VAL A 711 8.50 4.97 2.11
C VAL A 711 9.64 5.51 1.27
N ASN A 712 10.27 4.60 0.53
CA ASN A 712 11.07 5.03 -0.60
C ASN A 712 10.14 5.69 -1.61
N ALA A 713 10.40 6.97 -1.91
CA ALA A 713 9.72 7.66 -2.99
C ALA A 713 9.74 6.77 -4.24
N ASN A 714 8.56 6.46 -4.78
CA ASN A 714 8.47 5.69 -6.00
C ASN A 714 9.25 6.40 -7.14
N PRO A 715 9.64 5.70 -8.22
CA PRO A 715 10.46 6.27 -9.29
C PRO A 715 9.88 7.58 -9.87
N GLU A 716 8.56 7.73 -9.80
CA GLU A 716 7.80 8.83 -10.35
C GLU A 716 7.92 10.07 -9.47
N ALA A 717 7.74 9.91 -8.16
CA ALA A 717 8.01 10.95 -7.16
C ALA A 717 9.46 11.42 -7.21
N ARG A 718 10.42 10.49 -7.38
CA ARG A 718 11.85 10.84 -7.54
C ARG A 718 12.08 11.66 -8.80
N LYS A 719 11.41 11.32 -9.91
CA LYS A 719 11.50 12.07 -11.16
C LYS A 719 10.95 13.49 -10.98
N GLU A 720 9.74 13.63 -10.45
CA GLU A 720 9.11 14.93 -10.18
C GLU A 720 9.99 15.81 -9.29
N TRP A 721 10.52 15.25 -8.19
CA TRP A 721 11.41 15.98 -7.30
C TRP A 721 12.74 16.37 -7.98
N SER A 722 13.33 15.48 -8.78
CA SER A 722 14.56 15.79 -9.53
C SER A 722 14.34 16.93 -10.54
N ILE A 723 13.16 16.96 -11.18
CA ILE A 723 12.77 18.05 -12.08
C ILE A 723 12.61 19.36 -11.29
N ALA A 724 11.94 19.31 -10.13
CA ALA A 724 11.78 20.48 -9.26
C ALA A 724 13.12 21.12 -8.86
N ILE A 725 14.12 20.30 -8.50
CA ILE A 725 15.48 20.77 -8.16
C ILE A 725 16.13 21.44 -9.37
N LYS A 726 16.12 20.79 -10.56
CA LYS A 726 16.72 21.35 -11.78
C LYS A 726 16.10 22.69 -12.17
N LEU A 727 14.77 22.78 -12.10
CA LEU A 727 14.03 23.99 -12.41
C LEU A 727 14.29 25.10 -11.40
N LEU A 728 14.42 24.77 -10.11
CA LEU A 728 14.80 25.75 -9.09
C LEU A 728 16.20 26.32 -9.35
N SER A 729 17.18 25.48 -9.67
CA SER A 729 18.54 25.95 -9.99
C SER A 729 18.54 26.92 -11.17
N ALA A 730 17.84 26.58 -12.26
CA ALA A 730 17.68 27.48 -13.41
C ALA A 730 16.93 28.78 -13.05
N ARG A 731 15.92 28.71 -12.18
CA ARG A 731 15.15 29.88 -11.70
C ARG A 731 16.02 30.84 -10.88
N ILE A 732 16.92 30.31 -10.05
CA ILE A 732 17.86 31.12 -9.24
C ILE A 732 18.88 31.82 -10.16
N GLU A 733 19.40 31.14 -11.18
CA GLU A 733 20.33 31.73 -12.15
C GLU A 733 19.68 32.86 -12.97
N THR A 734 18.42 32.65 -13.39
CA THR A 734 17.69 33.62 -14.22
C THR A 734 17.18 34.84 -13.44
N ASN A 735 16.91 34.71 -12.14
CA ASN A 735 16.44 35.82 -11.31
C ASN A 735 17.02 35.74 -9.89
N PRO A 736 18.29 36.12 -9.70
CA PRO A 736 18.97 36.04 -8.41
C PRO A 736 18.36 36.94 -7.33
N SER A 737 17.55 37.93 -7.72
CA SER A 737 16.87 38.87 -6.83
C SER A 737 15.60 38.33 -6.18
N SER A 738 15.03 37.21 -6.65
CA SER A 738 13.80 36.64 -6.07
C SER A 738 14.13 35.54 -5.06
N ILE A 739 13.77 35.76 -3.79
CA ILE A 739 14.07 34.82 -2.69
C ILE A 739 12.85 34.02 -2.21
N LEU A 740 11.62 34.45 -2.53
CA LEU A 740 10.39 33.77 -2.10
C LEU A 740 10.29 32.33 -2.63
N VAL A 741 10.49 32.14 -3.94
CA VAL A 741 10.40 30.80 -4.56
C VAL A 741 11.47 29.83 -4.01
N PRO A 742 12.76 30.21 -3.89
CA PRO A 742 13.75 29.40 -3.19
C PRO A 742 13.36 29.04 -1.74
N LEU A 743 12.80 29.98 -0.97
CA LEU A 743 12.38 29.73 0.41
C LEU A 743 11.21 28.73 0.47
N VAL A 744 10.22 28.87 -0.40
CA VAL A 744 9.11 27.90 -0.52
C VAL A 744 9.65 26.54 -0.90
N CYS A 745 10.53 26.44 -1.90
CA CYS A 745 11.15 25.18 -2.27
C CYS A 745 11.96 24.55 -1.13
N CYS A 746 12.64 25.33 -0.28
CA CYS A 746 13.32 24.78 0.91
C CYS A 746 12.31 24.06 1.82
N LEU A 747 11.16 24.68 2.10
CA LEU A 747 10.10 24.07 2.91
C LEU A 747 9.48 22.83 2.25
N LEU A 748 9.22 22.87 0.94
CA LEU A 748 8.69 21.73 0.17
C LEU A 748 9.68 20.56 0.12
N PHE A 749 10.97 20.83 -0.07
CA PHE A 749 11.98 19.79 -0.10
C PHE A 749 12.25 19.21 1.29
N THR A 750 12.17 20.03 2.35
CA THR A 750 12.10 19.52 3.72
C THR A 750 10.90 18.59 3.92
N CYS A 751 9.74 18.87 3.32
CA CYS A 751 8.56 17.97 3.33
C CYS A 751 8.81 16.64 2.65
N ILE A 752 9.39 16.67 1.45
CA ILE A 752 9.78 15.46 0.73
C ILE A 752 10.76 14.63 1.56
N GLU A 753 11.80 15.26 2.10
CA GLU A 753 12.82 14.54 2.88
C GLU A 753 12.31 14.05 4.22
N PHE A 754 11.40 14.80 4.84
CA PHE A 754 10.64 14.28 5.95
C PHE A 754 9.91 13.03 5.50
N LEU A 755 8.94 13.06 4.59
CA LEU A 755 8.17 11.88 4.16
C LEU A 755 9.03 10.64 3.83
N ARG A 756 10.25 10.85 3.30
CA ARG A 756 11.22 9.79 2.97
C ARG A 756 12.05 9.27 4.16
N GLY A 757 12.03 9.95 5.30
CA GLY A 757 12.76 9.60 6.52
C GLY A 757 14.22 10.04 6.54
N ASN A 758 14.58 11.01 5.70
CA ASN A 758 15.96 11.45 5.52
C ASN A 758 16.23 12.74 6.30
N ALA A 759 16.58 12.57 7.58
CA ALA A 759 16.84 13.69 8.49
C ALA A 759 18.01 14.58 8.01
N GLU A 760 19.10 13.99 7.55
CA GLU A 760 20.30 14.74 7.12
C GLU A 760 20.02 15.66 5.93
N SER A 761 19.41 15.14 4.86
CA SER A 761 19.06 15.99 3.71
C SER A 761 17.99 17.02 4.06
N SER A 762 17.05 16.70 4.95
CA SER A 762 16.07 17.68 5.42
C SER A 762 16.76 18.86 6.13
N MET A 763 17.81 18.61 6.92
CA MET A 763 18.58 19.66 7.60
C MET A 763 19.34 20.53 6.59
N ILE A 764 19.82 20.00 5.47
CA ILE A 764 20.46 20.81 4.42
C ILE A 764 19.49 21.87 3.88
N HIS A 765 18.25 21.48 3.57
CA HIS A 765 17.22 22.42 3.09
C HIS A 765 16.83 23.46 4.15
N ILE A 766 16.71 23.05 5.41
CA ILE A 766 16.41 23.95 6.54
C ILE A 766 17.53 25.00 6.72
N HIS A 767 18.79 24.57 6.76
CA HIS A 767 19.94 25.49 6.88
C HIS A 767 20.07 26.43 5.67
N SER A 768 19.78 25.93 4.48
CA SER A 768 19.76 26.74 3.26
C SER A 768 18.70 27.84 3.37
N GLY A 769 17.48 27.50 3.80
CA GLY A 769 16.42 28.46 4.04
C GLY A 769 16.81 29.53 5.07
N PHE A 770 17.42 29.13 6.19
CA PHE A 770 17.93 30.08 7.18
C PHE A 770 19.03 31.00 6.65
N SER A 771 19.92 30.47 5.81
CA SER A 771 20.98 31.25 5.17
C SER A 771 20.41 32.28 4.19
N ILE A 772 19.32 31.94 3.48
CA ILE A 772 18.60 32.87 2.59
C ILE A 772 17.89 33.95 3.39
N LEU A 773 17.34 33.63 4.57
CA LEU A 773 16.70 34.61 5.46
C LEU A 773 17.70 35.53 6.18
N ALA A 774 18.96 35.11 6.37
CA ALA A 774 19.94 35.84 7.18
C ALA A 774 20.20 37.30 6.75
N PRO A 775 20.34 37.63 5.44
CA PRO A 775 20.57 39.00 5.00
C PRO A 775 19.40 39.95 5.28
N LEU A 776 18.16 39.46 5.40
CA LEU A 776 16.99 40.28 5.76
C LEU A 776 17.03 40.77 7.22
N ARG A 777 17.92 40.22 8.04
CA ARG A 777 17.98 40.42 9.51
C ARG A 777 18.86 41.58 9.97
N HIS A 778 19.91 41.92 9.20
CA HIS A 778 20.97 42.84 9.65
C HIS A 778 20.68 44.33 9.42
N ASN A 779 19.45 44.71 9.09
CA ASN A 779 19.08 46.11 8.86
C ASN A 779 18.58 46.83 10.12
N ASP A 780 19.32 46.71 11.22
CA ASP A 780 19.22 47.68 12.32
C ASP A 780 20.20 48.84 12.07
N GLU A 781 19.60 50.02 11.91
CA GLU A 781 20.14 51.39 12.02
C GLU A 781 21.13 51.96 10.98
N GLY A 782 21.60 51.23 9.94
CA GLY A 782 22.67 51.76 9.07
C GLY A 782 22.49 51.79 7.54
N SER A 783 21.67 50.91 6.94
CA SER A 783 21.76 50.65 5.49
C SER A 783 20.41 50.53 4.79
N GLN A 784 19.84 51.67 4.37
CA GLN A 784 18.62 51.74 3.54
C GLN A 784 18.79 51.20 2.09
N ASP A 785 19.98 50.75 1.70
CA ASP A 785 20.29 50.38 0.30
C ASP A 785 19.99 48.91 -0.08
N SER A 786 19.73 48.02 0.89
CA SER A 786 19.58 46.58 0.65
C SER A 786 18.12 46.10 0.49
N THR A 787 17.13 46.78 1.07
CA THR A 787 15.68 46.44 0.94
C THR A 787 15.06 46.96 -0.36
N SER A 788 15.71 47.88 -1.07
CA SER A 788 15.23 48.46 -2.33
C SER A 788 15.19 47.48 -3.50
N ARG A 789 15.73 46.25 -3.35
CA ARG A 789 15.86 45.24 -4.40
C ARG A 789 14.73 44.20 -4.44
N PHE A 790 13.89 44.13 -3.41
CA PHE A 790 12.83 43.12 -3.31
C PHE A 790 11.45 43.77 -3.47
N SER A 791 10.49 43.02 -3.99
CA SER A 791 9.12 43.54 -4.08
C SER A 791 8.52 43.64 -2.67
N ALA A 792 7.76 44.71 -2.40
CA ALA A 792 7.09 44.88 -1.11
C ALA A 792 6.11 43.73 -0.80
N GLN A 793 5.54 43.12 -1.85
CA GLN A 793 4.65 41.97 -1.72
C GLN A 793 5.41 40.71 -1.29
N ASP A 794 6.56 40.41 -1.91
CA ASP A 794 7.38 39.25 -1.51
C ASP A 794 7.84 39.37 -0.05
N LEU A 795 8.21 40.58 0.38
CA LEU A 795 8.60 40.83 1.78
C LEU A 795 7.45 40.56 2.76
N ASN A 796 6.24 41.01 2.41
CA ASN A 796 5.05 40.72 3.23
C ASN A 796 4.75 39.22 3.25
N ASP A 797 4.78 38.53 2.10
CA ASP A 797 4.51 37.10 2.02
C ASP A 797 5.56 36.26 2.78
N ILE A 798 6.82 36.72 2.80
CA ILE A 798 7.88 36.09 3.61
C ILE A 798 7.59 36.23 5.10
N GLU A 799 7.25 37.42 5.57
CA GLU A 799 6.94 37.68 6.99
C GLU A 799 5.65 36.98 7.45
N ASP A 800 4.63 36.95 6.59
CA ASP A 800 3.32 36.41 6.94
C ASP A 800 3.27 34.88 6.88
N TYR A 801 3.92 34.25 5.88
CA TYR A 801 3.81 32.80 5.64
C TYR A 801 5.11 32.02 5.88
N ILE A 802 6.26 32.53 5.44
CA ILE A 802 7.52 31.77 5.44
C ILE A 802 8.16 31.75 6.83
N VAL A 803 8.27 32.91 7.46
CA VAL A 803 8.90 33.10 8.77
C VAL A 803 8.22 32.25 9.86
N PRO A 804 6.88 32.20 9.96
CA PRO A 804 6.22 31.34 10.94
C PRO A 804 6.44 29.84 10.67
N MET A 805 6.61 29.41 9.41
CA MET A 805 6.97 28.02 9.09
C MET A 805 8.38 27.68 9.60
N PHE A 806 9.37 28.53 9.33
CA PHE A 806 10.74 28.31 9.81
C PHE A 806 10.85 28.36 11.35
N SER A 807 10.06 29.21 12.02
CA SER A 807 10.02 29.30 13.49
C SER A 807 9.54 28.01 14.13
N ARG A 808 8.46 27.42 13.58
CA ARG A 808 7.96 26.11 13.99
C ARG A 808 8.96 24.98 13.70
N LEU A 809 9.55 24.98 12.51
CA LEU A 809 10.60 24.01 12.15
C LEU A 809 11.82 24.11 13.07
N SER A 810 12.21 25.32 13.48
CA SER A 810 13.30 25.56 14.43
C SER A 810 13.03 24.85 15.75
N VAL A 811 11.82 25.01 16.31
CA VAL A 811 11.39 24.33 17.53
C VAL A 811 11.39 22.81 17.34
N LEU A 812 10.78 22.27 16.28
CA LEU A 812 10.76 20.82 15.99
C LEU A 812 12.17 20.22 15.91
N CYS A 813 13.07 20.88 15.18
CA CYS A 813 14.46 20.46 15.04
C CYS A 813 15.20 20.52 16.36
N CYS A 814 15.05 21.62 17.12
CA CYS A 814 15.74 21.79 18.39
C CYS A 814 15.27 20.77 19.44
N LEU A 815 13.96 20.48 19.47
CA LEU A 815 13.39 19.38 20.26
C LEU A 815 14.00 18.05 19.84
N ALA A 816 14.20 17.82 18.54
CA ALA A 816 14.90 16.66 17.99
C ALA A 816 16.45 16.74 18.11
N GLY A 817 16.99 17.58 18.99
CA GLY A 817 18.43 17.70 19.22
C GLY A 817 19.23 18.30 18.05
N ARG A 818 18.59 18.74 16.97
CA ARG A 818 19.23 19.38 15.81
C ARG A 818 19.18 20.90 15.97
N VAL A 819 20.36 21.54 16.07
CA VAL A 819 20.43 23.00 16.24
C VAL A 819 20.19 23.68 14.91
N THR A 820 19.32 24.69 14.90
CA THR A 820 19.09 25.60 13.78
C THR A 820 19.65 27.00 14.11
N PRO A 821 19.99 27.82 13.11
CA PRO A 821 20.25 29.24 13.32
C PRO A 821 19.03 29.95 13.93
N ALA A 822 19.24 30.88 14.86
CA ALA A 822 18.15 31.72 15.39
C ALA A 822 17.55 32.59 14.27
N ILE A 823 16.24 32.79 14.26
CA ILE A 823 15.53 33.45 13.14
C ILE A 823 15.50 34.97 13.30
N TYR A 824 15.15 35.45 14.50
CA TYR A 824 15.05 36.87 14.85
C TYR A 824 15.83 37.17 16.14
N ALA A 825 16.46 38.34 16.18
CA ALA A 825 16.61 39.05 17.45
C ALA A 825 15.25 39.65 17.78
N HIS A 826 14.74 39.41 19.00
CA HIS A 826 13.39 39.77 19.41
C HIS A 826 12.99 41.18 18.96
N SER A 827 11.86 41.31 18.26
CA SER A 827 11.18 42.59 18.17
C SER A 827 10.62 42.93 19.55
N ASP A 828 10.84 44.17 20.02
CA ASP A 828 10.36 44.71 21.29
C ASP A 828 8.81 44.80 21.40
N GLU A 829 8.05 44.14 20.52
CA GLU A 829 6.58 44.02 20.62
C GLU A 829 6.11 43.14 21.81
N GLY A 830 7.00 42.88 22.75
CA GLY A 830 6.80 42.09 23.96
C GLY A 830 5.63 42.55 24.82
N ASP A 831 5.06 43.75 24.59
CA ASP A 831 3.95 44.32 25.37
C ASP A 831 2.56 44.33 24.69
N CYS A 832 2.46 43.98 23.40
CA CYS A 832 1.16 44.02 22.70
C CYS A 832 0.23 42.83 23.07
N PRO A 833 -1.10 43.05 23.21
CA PRO A 833 -2.08 41.97 23.36
C PRO A 833 -2.14 41.03 22.15
N HIS A 834 -2.49 39.75 22.36
CA HIS A 834 -2.70 38.82 21.24
C HIS A 834 -3.88 39.24 20.37
N LYS A 835 -3.66 39.33 19.06
CA LYS A 835 -4.69 39.71 18.09
C LYS A 835 -5.70 38.56 17.87
N ASP A 836 -5.17 37.36 17.70
CA ASP A 836 -5.88 36.12 17.40
C ASP A 836 -5.05 34.90 17.88
N LEU A 837 -5.56 33.69 17.68
CA LEU A 837 -4.89 32.45 18.09
C LEU A 837 -3.60 32.20 17.28
N ASP A 838 -3.52 32.65 16.03
CA ASP A 838 -2.32 32.52 15.20
C ASP A 838 -1.18 33.40 15.70
N ASN A 839 -1.49 34.63 16.12
CA ASN A 839 -0.56 35.52 16.77
C ASN A 839 -0.10 34.98 18.13
N ALA A 840 -1.02 34.39 18.91
CA ALA A 840 -0.67 33.73 20.17
C ALA A 840 0.27 32.54 19.93
N ARG A 841 0.01 31.72 18.92
CA ARG A 841 0.85 30.59 18.48
C ARG A 841 2.26 31.03 18.10
N ARG A 842 2.37 32.02 17.20
CA ARG A 842 3.66 32.56 16.73
C ARG A 842 4.52 33.00 17.91
N ARG A 843 3.95 33.81 18.80
CA ARG A 843 4.62 34.31 20.02
C ARG A 843 5.02 33.20 20.99
N LEU A 844 4.20 32.15 21.16
CA LEU A 844 4.56 31.01 21.99
C LEU A 844 5.81 30.33 21.45
N PHE A 845 5.86 30.04 20.15
CA PHE A 845 6.99 29.32 19.55
C PHE A 845 8.28 30.15 19.49
N ASP A 846 8.18 31.47 19.37
CA ASP A 846 9.34 32.37 19.51
C ASP A 846 9.92 32.32 20.94
N ILE A 847 9.05 32.34 21.95
CA ILE A 847 9.46 32.17 23.35
C ILE A 847 10.04 30.77 23.56
N SER A 848 9.40 29.73 23.01
CA SER A 848 9.85 28.34 23.12
C SER A 848 11.21 28.10 22.47
N ASP A 849 11.49 28.66 21.30
CA ASP A 849 12.82 28.58 20.67
C ASP A 849 13.90 29.15 21.60
N THR A 850 13.62 30.30 22.22
CA THR A 850 14.53 30.93 23.18
C THR A 850 14.72 30.08 24.43
N CYS A 851 13.63 29.53 24.97
CA CYS A 851 13.67 28.63 26.12
C CYS A 851 14.48 27.37 25.82
N ILE A 852 14.26 26.72 24.68
CA ILE A 852 14.99 25.51 24.29
C ILE A 852 16.48 25.80 24.10
N ARG A 853 16.85 26.94 23.49
CA ARG A 853 18.25 27.35 23.37
C ARG A 853 18.90 27.59 24.73
N PHE A 854 18.20 28.25 25.65
CA PHE A 854 18.64 28.45 27.02
C PHE A 854 18.82 27.10 27.74
N ILE A 855 17.82 26.23 27.70
CA ILE A 855 17.85 24.87 28.27
C ILE A 855 19.07 24.09 27.77
N ARG A 856 19.35 24.12 26.47
CA ARG A 856 20.50 23.42 25.87
C ARG A 856 21.84 24.02 26.33
N ALA A 857 21.90 25.33 26.52
CA ALA A 857 23.10 26.01 27.02
C ALA A 857 23.31 25.79 28.53
N THR A 858 22.23 25.67 29.32
CA THR A 858 22.31 25.46 30.77
C THR A 858 22.40 24.02 31.19
N GLY A 859 21.90 23.05 30.40
CA GLY A 859 21.93 21.63 30.74
C GLY A 859 23.32 21.14 31.19
N PRO A 860 24.38 21.30 30.37
CA PRO A 860 25.73 20.91 30.76
C PRO A 860 26.25 21.64 32.01
N LYS A 861 25.82 22.89 32.23
CA LYS A 861 26.18 23.65 33.44
C LYS A 861 25.46 23.10 34.66
N ALA A 862 24.19 22.72 34.54
CA ALA A 862 23.42 22.10 35.63
C ALA A 862 24.06 20.77 36.03
N ASP A 863 24.38 19.92 35.05
CA ASP A 863 25.06 18.63 35.25
C ASP A 863 26.43 18.79 35.91
N ALA A 864 27.16 19.86 35.58
CA ALA A 864 28.45 20.18 36.18
C ALA A 864 28.34 20.97 37.50
N PHE A 865 27.12 21.27 37.98
CA PHE A 865 26.86 22.10 39.16
C PHE A 865 27.46 23.52 39.06
N GLN A 866 27.47 24.09 37.85
CA GLN A 866 28.07 25.39 37.48
C GLN A 866 27.03 26.45 37.14
N ILE A 867 25.80 26.35 37.66
CA ILE A 867 24.75 27.33 37.42
C ILE A 867 25.09 28.64 38.14
N GLY A 868 25.20 29.72 37.37
CA GLY A 868 25.48 31.06 37.88
C GLY A 868 24.23 31.88 38.17
N ILE A 869 24.43 33.05 38.80
CA ILE A 869 23.34 34.01 39.06
C ILE A 869 22.72 34.50 37.73
N ASP A 870 23.54 34.74 36.70
CA ASP A 870 23.05 35.18 35.40
C ASP A 870 22.13 34.15 34.73
N ASP A 871 22.42 32.85 34.89
CA ASP A 871 21.57 31.77 34.38
C ASP A 871 20.21 31.78 35.11
N LEU A 872 20.19 31.97 36.44
CA LEU A 872 18.95 32.07 37.22
C LEU A 872 18.14 33.33 36.87
N ILE A 873 18.81 34.46 36.63
CA ILE A 873 18.16 35.70 36.17
C ILE A 873 17.50 35.46 34.81
N GLU A 874 18.20 34.82 33.87
CA GLU A 874 17.65 34.54 32.55
C GLU A 874 16.50 33.54 32.60
N GLN A 875 16.62 32.50 33.43
CA GLN A 875 15.52 31.57 33.73
C GLN A 875 14.26 32.31 34.21
N ALA A 876 14.41 33.23 35.18
CA ALA A 876 13.30 34.02 35.71
C ALA A 876 12.67 34.96 34.66
N LYS A 877 13.47 35.55 33.76
CA LYS A 877 12.97 36.36 32.65
C LYS A 877 12.12 35.52 31.68
N LEU A 878 12.60 34.34 31.31
CA LEU A 878 11.88 33.43 30.41
C LEU A 878 10.58 32.94 31.02
N GLN A 879 10.59 32.61 32.32
CA GLN A 879 9.36 32.28 33.07
C GLN A 879 8.37 33.44 33.07
N THR A 880 8.84 34.67 33.32
CA THR A 880 7.99 35.87 33.30
C THR A 880 7.36 36.08 31.92
N LYS A 881 8.11 35.83 30.84
CA LYS A 881 7.58 35.89 29.46
C LYS A 881 6.50 34.84 29.21
N LEU A 882 6.70 33.61 29.70
CA LEU A 882 5.71 32.52 29.60
C LEU A 882 4.43 32.84 30.40
N ASP A 883 4.56 33.34 31.63
CA ASP A 883 3.42 33.76 32.46
C ASP A 883 2.64 34.90 31.81
N ALA A 884 3.35 35.90 31.26
CA ALA A 884 2.74 37.01 30.54
C ALA A 884 2.01 36.53 29.27
N TRP A 885 2.57 35.56 28.54
CA TRP A 885 1.92 34.95 27.40
C TRP A 885 0.62 34.23 27.80
N HIS A 886 0.65 33.42 28.87
CA HIS A 886 -0.52 32.67 29.32
C HIS A 886 -1.66 33.60 29.72
N LYS A 887 -1.36 34.64 30.51
CA LYS A 887 -2.35 35.67 30.89
C LYS A 887 -2.98 36.35 29.67
N ARG A 888 -2.19 36.64 28.64
CA ARG A 888 -2.71 37.27 27.42
C ARG A 888 -3.55 36.33 26.58
N LEU A 889 -3.29 35.03 26.62
CA LEU A 889 -4.14 34.02 26.01
C LEU A 889 -5.50 34.00 26.72
N GLU A 890 -5.52 34.01 28.06
CA GLU A 890 -6.78 34.12 28.84
C GLU A 890 -7.57 35.39 28.47
N ASP A 891 -6.90 36.55 28.40
CA ASP A 891 -7.51 37.81 27.98
C ASP A 891 -8.10 37.71 26.56
N LEU A 892 -7.38 37.06 25.62
CA LEU A 892 -7.87 36.84 24.26
C LEU A 892 -9.10 35.94 24.24
N LEU A 893 -9.09 34.83 24.98
CA LEU A 893 -10.21 33.90 25.06
C LEU A 893 -11.45 34.59 25.66
N GLN A 894 -11.27 35.40 26.70
CA GLN A 894 -12.35 36.21 27.27
C GLN A 894 -12.90 37.20 26.23
N ARG A 895 -12.04 37.89 25.47
CA ARG A 895 -12.46 38.77 24.37
C ARG A 895 -13.26 38.01 23.31
N ILE A 896 -12.80 36.84 22.85
CA ILE A 896 -13.51 36.04 21.85
C ILE A 896 -14.89 35.61 22.36
N GLN A 897 -14.98 35.15 23.62
CA GLN A 897 -16.25 34.79 24.25
C GLN A 897 -17.23 35.98 24.29
N THR A 898 -16.77 37.18 24.65
CA THR A 898 -17.64 38.38 24.66
C THR A 898 -18.15 38.78 23.28
N THR A 899 -17.43 38.43 22.21
CA THR A 899 -17.86 38.69 20.83
C THR A 899 -18.85 37.65 20.27
N GLY A 900 -19.13 36.57 21.01
CA GLY A 900 -20.03 35.49 20.59
C GLY A 900 -19.50 34.63 19.45
N LYS A 901 -18.21 34.77 19.07
CA LYS A 901 -17.57 33.91 18.07
C LYS A 901 -17.20 32.56 18.69
N PRO A 902 -17.42 31.43 17.99
CA PRO A 902 -16.97 30.12 18.46
C PRO A 902 -15.45 30.08 18.51
N VAL A 903 -14.90 29.60 19.63
CA VAL A 903 -13.45 29.38 19.82
C VAL A 903 -13.06 28.02 19.22
N LYS A 904 -11.99 27.97 18.43
CA LYS A 904 -11.37 26.71 17.98
C LYS A 904 -10.71 26.02 19.17
N GLN A 905 -11.46 25.21 19.91
CA GLN A 905 -10.99 24.63 21.18
C GLN A 905 -9.75 23.73 21.02
N ASP A 906 -9.66 22.96 19.93
CA ASP A 906 -8.51 22.08 19.69
C ASP A 906 -7.21 22.90 19.51
N ALA A 907 -7.27 24.04 18.84
CA ALA A 907 -6.13 24.96 18.71
C ALA A 907 -5.69 25.51 20.08
N VAL A 908 -6.63 25.87 20.95
CA VAL A 908 -6.34 26.32 22.32
C VAL A 908 -5.67 25.22 23.13
N ASN A 909 -6.19 23.99 23.07
CA ASN A 909 -5.63 22.84 23.77
C ASN A 909 -4.20 22.56 23.32
N ILE A 910 -3.91 22.61 22.00
CA ILE A 910 -2.54 22.43 21.47
C ILE A 910 -1.59 23.51 22.02
N LEU A 911 -2.03 24.77 22.09
CA LEU A 911 -1.22 25.85 22.67
C LEU A 911 -0.93 25.61 24.15
N LEU A 912 -1.92 25.15 24.92
CA LEU A 912 -1.77 24.87 26.35
C LEU A 912 -0.87 23.66 26.61
N VAL A 913 -0.96 22.60 25.80
CA VAL A 913 -0.04 21.44 25.86
C VAL A 913 1.41 21.89 25.67
N ASN A 914 1.67 22.67 24.62
CA ASN A 914 3.02 23.17 24.32
C ASN A 914 3.53 24.14 25.39
N TYR A 915 2.66 25.04 25.87
CA TYR A 915 2.97 25.95 26.98
C TYR A 915 3.35 25.19 28.24
N LYS A 916 2.55 24.21 28.67
CA LYS A 916 2.83 23.42 29.88
C LYS A 916 4.16 22.68 29.78
N ALA A 917 4.44 22.06 28.63
CA ALA A 917 5.71 21.35 28.43
C ALA A 917 6.92 22.30 28.56
N ILE A 918 6.92 23.43 27.84
CA ILE A 918 8.05 24.35 27.87
C ILE A 918 8.17 25.10 29.21
N TYR A 919 7.05 25.34 29.88
CA TYR A 919 6.99 25.93 31.22
C TYR A 919 7.69 25.03 32.23
N ILE A 920 7.29 23.76 32.33
CA ILE A 920 7.91 22.79 33.24
C ILE A 920 9.40 22.66 32.93
N TRP A 921 9.76 22.50 31.66
CA TRP A 921 11.16 22.29 31.27
C TRP A 921 12.04 23.48 31.64
N THR A 922 11.57 24.71 31.40
CA THR A 922 12.30 25.94 31.74
C THR A 922 12.40 26.14 33.26
N ARG A 923 11.44 25.63 34.04
CA ARG A 923 11.47 25.68 35.52
C ARG A 923 12.51 24.75 36.14
N VAL A 924 12.79 23.62 35.50
CA VAL A 924 13.69 22.60 36.03
C VAL A 924 15.08 22.55 35.37
N CYS A 925 15.32 23.31 34.28
CA CYS A 925 16.56 23.20 33.50
C CYS A 925 17.85 23.71 34.18
N THR A 926 17.74 24.27 35.39
CA THR A 926 18.87 24.76 36.20
C THR A 926 19.23 23.81 37.35
N THR A 927 18.62 22.62 37.40
CA THR A 927 18.94 21.55 38.37
C THR A 927 19.33 20.28 37.64
N SER A 928 20.29 19.55 38.21
CA SER A 928 20.74 18.23 37.73
C SER A 928 19.89 17.07 38.25
N GLN A 929 19.07 17.30 39.28
CA GLN A 929 18.17 16.29 39.84
C GLN A 929 16.93 16.11 38.97
N GLU A 930 16.64 14.87 38.56
CA GLU A 930 15.42 14.55 37.81
C GLU A 930 14.16 14.65 38.70
N THR A 931 14.33 14.58 40.02
CA THR A 931 13.26 14.77 41.03
C THR A 931 12.58 16.13 41.00
N ALA A 932 13.21 17.14 40.38
CA ALA A 932 12.68 18.49 40.33
C ALA A 932 11.32 18.60 39.62
N THR A 933 11.02 17.65 38.72
CA THR A 933 9.76 17.62 37.97
C THR A 933 8.54 17.22 38.82
N ASP A 934 8.76 16.56 39.96
CA ASP A 934 7.67 16.12 40.85
C ASP A 934 6.83 17.27 41.40
N SER A 935 7.45 18.44 41.57
CA SER A 935 6.75 19.64 42.03
C SER A 935 5.68 20.14 41.04
N TYR A 936 5.63 19.56 39.84
CA TYR A 936 4.77 19.97 38.73
C TYR A 936 3.81 18.86 38.30
N GLN A 937 3.47 17.92 39.18
CA GLN A 937 2.50 16.85 38.88
C GLN A 937 1.17 17.40 38.32
N ALA A 938 0.62 18.46 38.93
CA ALA A 938 -0.63 19.08 38.48
C ALA A 938 -0.51 19.65 37.06
N ASP A 939 0.64 20.26 36.71
CA ASP A 939 0.88 20.77 35.36
C ASP A 939 0.99 19.65 34.32
N PHE A 940 1.59 18.51 34.67
CA PHE A 940 1.57 17.32 33.81
C PHE A 940 0.15 16.75 33.65
N GLU A 941 -0.65 16.70 34.71
CA GLU A 941 -2.05 16.25 34.62
C GLU A 941 -2.88 17.15 33.71
N GLU A 942 -2.71 18.47 33.79
CA GLU A 942 -3.34 19.44 32.88
C GLU A 942 -2.84 19.25 31.44
N LEU A 943 -1.53 19.08 31.23
CA LEU A 943 -0.96 18.80 29.91
C LEU A 943 -1.62 17.57 29.27
N ILE A 944 -1.70 16.46 30.00
CA ILE A 944 -2.34 15.24 29.51
C ILE A 944 -3.85 15.46 29.30
N HIS A 945 -4.52 16.20 30.17
CA HIS A 945 -5.94 16.52 30.00
C HIS A 945 -6.21 17.29 28.70
N TYR A 946 -5.41 18.32 28.39
CA TYR A 946 -5.54 19.08 27.15
C TYR A 946 -5.24 18.21 25.93
N ALA A 947 -4.21 17.34 26.00
CA ALA A 947 -3.88 16.42 24.92
C ALA A 947 -5.00 15.39 24.66
N GLU A 948 -5.63 14.86 25.71
CA GLU A 948 -6.80 13.97 25.61
C GLU A 948 -7.95 14.66 24.89
N GLN A 949 -8.22 15.95 25.15
CA GLN A 949 -9.30 16.66 24.45
C GLN A 949 -9.06 16.72 22.93
N VAL A 950 -7.79 16.79 22.49
CA VAL A 950 -7.44 16.84 21.06
C VAL A 950 -7.48 15.44 20.43
N ILE A 951 -7.06 14.40 21.15
CA ILE A 951 -6.96 13.02 20.66
C ILE A 951 -8.27 12.22 20.81
N LYS A 952 -9.27 12.75 21.55
CA LYS A 952 -10.57 12.10 21.77
C LYS A 952 -11.15 11.52 20.46
N PRO A 953 -11.54 10.23 20.43
CA PRO A 953 -12.16 9.63 19.26
C PRO A 953 -13.51 10.32 19.03
N LYS A 954 -13.54 11.32 18.15
CA LYS A 954 -14.77 11.87 17.61
C LYS A 954 -15.42 10.72 16.84
N GLU A 955 -16.70 10.47 17.09
CA GLU A 955 -17.50 9.47 16.38
C GLU A 955 -17.26 9.64 14.86
N GLU A 956 -16.90 8.55 14.18
CA GLU A 956 -16.27 8.44 12.84
C GLU A 956 -14.73 8.25 12.90
N MET A 957 -14.28 7.03 12.59
CA MET A 957 -12.86 6.65 12.49
C MET A 957 -12.14 7.43 11.36
N ALA A 958 -11.74 8.66 11.67
CA ALA A 958 -10.77 9.41 10.90
C ALA A 958 -9.44 8.65 10.91
N THR A 959 -8.86 8.40 9.74
CA THR A 959 -7.52 7.85 9.60
C THR A 959 -6.52 8.79 10.30
N PRO A 960 -5.57 8.28 11.11
CA PRO A 960 -4.61 9.14 11.79
C PRO A 960 -3.77 9.90 10.76
N GLN A 961 -3.65 11.22 10.93
CA GLN A 961 -2.86 12.08 10.07
C GLN A 961 -1.42 11.54 9.94
N LEU A 962 -0.98 11.30 8.70
CA LEU A 962 0.32 10.66 8.42
C LEU A 962 1.51 11.58 8.73
N LEU A 963 1.35 12.88 8.48
CA LEU A 963 2.37 13.90 8.72
C LEU A 963 1.72 15.24 9.07
N SER A 964 2.22 15.83 10.15
CA SER A 964 2.07 17.23 10.50
C SER A 964 3.39 17.97 10.26
N PHE A 965 3.30 19.13 9.64
CA PHE A 965 4.40 20.10 9.52
C PHE A 965 4.47 21.09 10.68
N ASP A 966 3.55 20.94 11.64
CA ASP A 966 3.42 21.79 12.82
C ASP A 966 3.87 21.06 14.10
N VAL A 967 4.22 21.84 15.12
CA VAL A 967 4.46 21.35 16.49
C VAL A 967 3.09 21.14 17.14
N GLN A 968 2.72 19.90 17.45
CA GLN A 968 1.43 19.60 18.06
C GLN A 968 1.59 18.93 19.42
N LEU A 969 1.61 17.60 19.47
CA LEU A 969 1.46 16.82 20.70
C LEU A 969 2.64 15.86 20.96
N LEU A 970 3.34 15.39 19.92
CA LEU A 970 4.35 14.33 20.06
C LEU A 970 5.49 14.71 21.01
N GLY A 971 6.10 15.89 20.81
CA GLY A 971 7.18 16.37 21.68
C GLY A 971 6.76 16.51 23.14
N PRO A 972 5.68 17.25 23.45
CA PRO A 972 5.13 17.38 24.80
C PRO A 972 4.73 16.06 25.47
N LEU A 973 4.08 15.14 24.74
CA LEU A 973 3.68 13.84 25.27
C LEU A 973 4.90 12.95 25.56
N PHE A 974 5.89 12.96 24.67
CA PHE A 974 7.16 12.26 24.91
C PHE A 974 7.90 12.84 26.11
N TYR A 975 7.96 14.16 26.24
CA TYR A 975 8.52 14.83 27.42
C TYR A 975 7.79 14.41 28.71
N ALA A 976 6.45 14.40 28.71
CA ALA A 976 5.66 13.95 29.86
C ALA A 976 5.90 12.47 30.20
N ALA A 977 5.95 11.59 29.21
CA ALA A 977 6.22 10.17 29.39
C ALA A 977 7.61 9.90 29.98
N LEU A 978 8.62 10.71 29.61
CA LEU A 978 9.98 10.56 30.11
C LEU A 978 10.21 11.23 31.47
N LYS A 979 9.72 12.45 31.67
CA LYS A 979 10.11 13.33 32.79
C LYS A 979 9.14 13.33 33.96
N CYS A 980 7.88 12.95 33.78
CA CYS A 980 6.97 12.74 34.91
C CYS A 980 7.31 11.40 35.58
N ARG A 981 7.38 11.33 36.92
CA ARG A 981 7.65 10.08 37.66
C ARG A 981 6.39 9.34 38.15
N HIS A 982 5.21 9.90 37.93
CA HIS A 982 3.95 9.28 38.32
C HIS A 982 3.48 8.28 37.25
N ALA A 983 3.49 6.98 37.58
CA ALA A 983 3.15 5.89 36.66
C ALA A 983 1.80 6.08 35.93
N ALA A 984 0.77 6.60 36.62
CA ALA A 984 -0.54 6.84 36.02
C ALA A 984 -0.51 7.91 34.90
N VAL A 985 0.26 8.98 35.09
CA VAL A 985 0.40 10.06 34.12
C VAL A 985 1.27 9.60 32.95
N ARG A 986 2.37 8.89 33.23
CA ARG A 986 3.25 8.27 32.21
C ARG A 986 2.49 7.28 31.33
N GLY A 987 1.70 6.39 31.94
CA GLY A 987 0.88 5.42 31.21
C GLY A 987 -0.14 6.09 30.28
N ARG A 988 -0.81 7.16 30.75
CA ARG A 988 -1.71 7.96 29.89
C ARG A 988 -0.97 8.65 28.75
N ALA A 989 0.19 9.27 29.03
CA ALA A 989 1.02 9.89 28.00
C ALA A 989 1.46 8.87 26.93
N LEU A 990 1.83 7.66 27.35
CA LEU A 990 2.25 6.57 26.48
C LEU A 990 1.10 6.10 25.57
N GLU A 991 -0.10 5.93 26.12
CA GLU A 991 -1.29 5.60 25.31
C GLU A 991 -1.63 6.70 24.30
N LEU A 992 -1.49 7.98 24.67
CA LEU A 992 -1.70 9.10 23.76
C LEU A 992 -0.65 9.15 22.65
N LEU A 993 0.62 8.83 22.90
CA LEU A 993 1.65 8.72 21.86
C LEU A 993 1.28 7.66 20.80
N ARG A 994 0.63 6.56 21.21
CA ARG A 994 0.14 5.52 20.30
C ARG A 994 -1.01 6.00 19.40
N LEU A 995 -1.81 6.94 19.89
CA LEU A 995 -3.00 7.48 19.22
C LEU A 995 -2.75 8.78 18.45
N ALA A 996 -1.63 9.46 18.73
CA ALA A 996 -1.25 10.73 18.12
C ALA A 996 -0.99 10.60 16.60
N PRO A 997 -0.97 11.72 15.84
CA PRO A 997 -0.54 11.73 14.45
C PRO A 997 0.78 10.99 14.29
N ARG A 998 0.94 10.22 13.21
CA ARG A 998 2.13 9.36 13.05
C ARG A 998 3.43 10.17 13.09
N ARG A 999 3.37 11.45 12.73
CA ARG A 999 4.57 12.28 12.58
C ARG A 999 4.37 13.78 12.73
N GLU A 1000 5.33 14.44 13.36
CA GLU A 1000 5.48 15.89 13.50
C GLU A 1000 6.90 16.32 13.09
N GLY A 1001 7.10 16.67 11.82
CA GLY A 1001 8.42 16.97 11.27
C GLY A 1001 9.42 15.80 11.40
N LEU A 1002 10.45 15.94 12.26
CA LEU A 1002 11.43 14.87 12.54
C LEU A 1002 10.92 13.85 13.58
N TRP A 1003 9.85 14.15 14.30
CA TRP A 1003 9.31 13.32 15.37
C TRP A 1003 8.40 12.23 14.84
N ASN A 1004 8.66 10.98 15.23
CA ASN A 1004 7.85 9.82 14.84
C ASN A 1004 7.13 9.25 16.08
N ALA A 1005 5.81 9.11 16.00
CA ALA A 1005 4.98 8.68 17.12
C ALA A 1005 5.31 7.24 17.57
N HIS A 1006 5.51 6.32 16.62
CA HIS A 1006 5.83 4.93 16.93
C HIS A 1006 7.20 4.79 17.59
N HIS A 1007 8.20 5.52 17.09
CA HIS A 1007 9.52 5.54 17.73
C HIS A 1007 9.47 6.17 19.11
N ALA A 1008 8.79 7.31 19.26
CA ALA A 1008 8.60 7.97 20.56
C ALA A 1008 7.90 7.04 21.55
N TYR A 1009 6.86 6.32 21.12
CA TYR A 1009 6.17 5.31 21.93
C TYR A 1009 7.10 4.17 22.35
N LEU A 1010 7.82 3.55 21.42
CA LEU A 1010 8.73 2.42 21.74
C LEU A 1010 9.85 2.83 22.69
N THR A 1011 10.48 3.99 22.44
CA THR A 1011 11.54 4.51 23.30
C THR A 1011 11.00 4.87 24.68
N ALA A 1012 9.87 5.60 24.77
CA ALA A 1012 9.27 5.96 26.05
C ALA A 1012 8.82 4.73 26.82
N LYS A 1013 8.18 3.75 26.16
CA LYS A 1013 7.79 2.48 26.76
C LYS A 1013 8.99 1.77 27.36
N ARG A 1014 10.10 1.69 26.63
CA ARG A 1014 11.30 1.02 27.11
C ARG A 1014 11.95 1.74 28.29
N VAL A 1015 11.98 3.09 28.26
CA VAL A 1015 12.43 3.89 29.42
C VAL A 1015 11.55 3.62 30.63
N ILE A 1016 10.22 3.61 30.47
CA ILE A 1016 9.28 3.28 31.55
C ILE A 1016 9.56 1.87 32.10
N GLU A 1017 9.73 0.86 31.24
CA GLU A 1017 10.03 -0.51 31.68
C GLU A 1017 11.34 -0.62 32.47
N LEU A 1018 12.38 0.11 32.07
CA LEU A 1018 13.68 0.11 32.75
C LEU A 1018 13.62 0.84 34.10
N GLU A 1019 12.97 2.01 34.14
CA GLU A 1019 12.85 2.80 35.37
C GLU A 1019 11.89 2.13 36.38
N GLU A 1020 10.89 1.38 35.90
CA GLU A 1020 9.84 0.77 36.72
C GLU A 1020 10.06 -0.73 37.00
N GLU A 1021 11.17 -1.35 36.55
CA GLU A 1021 11.47 -2.79 36.71
C GLU A 1021 11.39 -3.27 38.17
N HIS A 1022 11.71 -2.38 39.11
CA HIS A 1022 11.78 -2.66 40.55
C HIS A 1022 10.48 -2.28 41.31
N LEU A 1023 9.45 -1.80 40.60
CA LEU A 1023 8.18 -1.41 41.20
C LEU A 1023 7.20 -2.60 41.29
N ASP A 1024 6.34 -2.59 42.30
CA ASP A 1024 5.26 -3.57 42.42
C ASP A 1024 4.11 -3.29 41.43
N ARG A 1025 3.12 -4.19 41.38
CA ARG A 1025 1.92 -4.07 40.51
C ARG A 1025 1.07 -2.81 40.74
N HIS A 1026 1.34 -2.04 41.79
CA HIS A 1026 0.66 -0.78 42.10
C HIS A 1026 1.54 0.45 41.77
N GLY A 1027 2.71 0.25 41.14
CA GLY A 1027 3.65 1.30 40.78
C GLY A 1027 4.43 1.84 41.98
N LEU A 1028 4.54 1.07 43.07
CA LEU A 1028 5.22 1.48 44.29
C LEU A 1028 6.59 0.81 44.41
N PRO A 1029 7.61 1.51 44.94
CA PRO A 1029 8.90 0.89 45.27
C PRO A 1029 8.77 -0.26 46.28
N ASP A 1030 9.82 -1.07 46.40
CA ASP A 1030 9.86 -2.16 47.38
C ASP A 1030 9.54 -1.70 48.81
N GLU A 1031 9.13 -2.63 49.68
CA GLU A 1031 8.68 -2.30 51.04
C GLU A 1031 9.78 -1.57 51.84
N THR A 1032 11.05 -1.89 51.57
CA THR A 1032 12.25 -1.25 52.11
C THR A 1032 12.36 0.23 51.71
N SER A 1033 12.21 0.58 50.44
CA SER A 1033 12.29 1.95 49.93
C SER A 1033 11.13 2.81 50.39
N ARG A 1034 9.93 2.21 50.55
CA ARG A 1034 8.76 2.89 51.13
C ARG A 1034 8.94 3.20 52.61
N LEU A 1035 9.57 2.31 53.38
CA LEU A 1035 9.94 2.55 54.78
C LEU A 1035 10.94 3.72 54.93
N HIS A 1036 11.75 3.98 53.91
CA HIS A 1036 12.65 5.14 53.83
C HIS A 1036 12.00 6.41 53.27
N GLY A 1037 10.68 6.40 53.00
CA GLY A 1037 9.92 7.59 52.62
C GLY A 1037 10.01 7.98 51.15
N LEU A 1038 10.36 7.05 50.25
CA LEU A 1038 10.37 7.28 48.79
C LEU A 1038 9.09 6.72 48.14
N PRO A 1039 8.07 7.55 47.82
CA PRO A 1039 6.83 7.09 47.19
C PRO A 1039 6.92 6.96 45.65
N LEU A 1040 8.04 7.40 45.05
CA LEU A 1040 8.31 7.42 43.61
C LEU A 1040 9.67 6.76 43.34
N PRO A 1041 9.96 6.33 42.10
CA PRO A 1041 11.28 5.80 41.72
C PRO A 1041 12.40 6.75 42.14
N ASP A 1042 13.49 6.18 42.66
CA ASP A 1042 14.67 6.94 43.07
C ASP A 1042 15.34 7.64 41.88
N ASP A 1043 16.22 8.60 42.16
CA ASP A 1043 16.94 9.34 41.12
C ASP A 1043 18.00 8.45 40.41
N GLU A 1044 18.40 7.34 41.05
CA GLU A 1044 19.45 6.42 40.57
C GLU A 1044 18.93 5.44 39.50
N SER A 1045 17.64 5.07 39.57
CA SER A 1045 16.95 4.29 38.54
C SER A 1045 16.60 5.10 37.29
N ARG A 1046 16.77 6.42 37.30
CA ARG A 1046 16.41 7.31 36.19
C ARG A 1046 17.34 7.14 34.99
N ILE A 1047 16.73 7.20 33.80
CA ILE A 1047 17.42 7.29 32.52
C ILE A 1047 17.66 8.78 32.25
N TYR A 1048 18.89 9.26 32.48
CA TYR A 1048 19.25 10.69 32.44
C TYR A 1048 19.30 11.25 31.03
N ASN A 1049 19.74 10.44 30.06
CA ASN A 1049 19.90 10.89 28.70
C ASN A 1049 19.05 10.07 27.73
N VAL A 1050 18.01 10.73 27.23
CA VAL A 1050 17.32 10.38 25.98
C VAL A 1050 17.50 11.54 24.97
N CYS A 1051 18.37 12.52 25.27
CA CYS A 1051 18.40 13.84 24.61
C CYS A 1051 19.70 14.18 23.86
N GLU A 1052 20.79 13.43 24.03
CA GLU A 1052 21.66 13.09 22.89
C GLU A 1052 20.92 12.07 22.04
N LEU A 1053 19.81 12.51 21.46
CA LEU A 1053 19.02 11.67 20.58
C LEU A 1053 19.98 11.12 19.51
N PRO A 1054 20.06 9.79 19.31
CA PRO A 1054 20.57 9.25 18.07
C PRO A 1054 19.51 9.50 16.98
N PHE A 1055 19.14 10.77 16.74
CA PHE A 1055 18.63 11.19 15.44
C PHE A 1055 19.76 11.21 14.40
N ASP A 1056 20.98 10.86 14.80
CA ASP A 1056 22.09 10.51 13.92
C ASP A 1056 21.85 9.14 13.26
N PHE A 1057 20.78 9.06 12.47
CA PHE A 1057 20.50 7.97 11.54
C PHE A 1057 21.50 8.00 10.38
N ARG A 1058 22.81 7.90 10.66
CA ARG A 1058 23.88 8.11 9.65
C ARG A 1058 23.85 7.10 8.49
N LYS A 1059 23.05 6.02 8.56
CA LYS A 1059 22.90 5.04 7.48
C LYS A 1059 21.53 4.37 7.47
N PHE A 1060 20.53 5.01 6.88
CA PHE A 1060 19.39 4.29 6.29
C PHE A 1060 19.46 4.42 4.77
N ASP A 1061 20.23 3.51 4.15
CA ASP A 1061 20.13 3.25 2.71
C ASP A 1061 18.99 2.26 2.48
N GLN A 1062 17.80 2.82 2.24
CA GLN A 1062 16.67 2.44 1.37
C GLN A 1062 16.43 0.99 0.91
N SER A 1063 16.96 -0.04 1.56
CA SER A 1063 16.53 -1.42 1.39
C SER A 1063 16.27 -2.02 2.78
N ILE A 1064 15.32 -2.93 2.88
CA ILE A 1064 15.19 -3.81 4.04
C ILE A 1064 16.48 -4.64 4.10
N VAL A 1065 17.55 -4.15 4.72
CA VAL A 1065 18.60 -4.89 5.44
C VAL A 1065 19.46 -3.90 6.26
N PRO A 1066 20.19 -4.34 7.27
CA PRO A 1066 19.81 -4.37 8.68
C PRO A 1066 20.59 -3.30 9.48
N SER A 1067 20.35 -3.14 10.79
CA SER A 1067 21.55 -2.95 11.63
C SER A 1067 22.48 -4.09 11.23
N PRO A 1068 23.77 -3.90 10.89
CA PRO A 1068 24.65 -4.99 10.45
C PRO A 1068 24.55 -6.26 11.32
N THR A 1069 24.07 -6.09 12.55
CA THR A 1069 23.81 -7.09 13.57
C THR A 1069 22.34 -7.56 13.69
N TYR A 1070 21.30 -6.71 13.53
CA TYR A 1070 19.86 -7.08 13.72
C TYR A 1070 18.84 -6.30 12.84
N PRO A 1071 18.29 -6.89 11.75
CA PRO A 1071 17.25 -6.26 10.92
C PRO A 1071 15.94 -6.02 11.68
N GLY A 1072 15.26 -4.89 11.43
CA GLY A 1072 13.93 -4.60 12.01
C GLY A 1072 13.96 -4.11 13.46
N THR A 1073 15.07 -3.52 13.90
CA THR A 1073 15.24 -2.99 15.26
C THR A 1073 15.66 -1.51 15.25
N LEU A 1074 15.17 -0.76 16.23
CA LEU A 1074 15.57 0.60 16.59
C LEU A 1074 16.74 0.51 17.58
N GLU A 1075 17.90 1.05 17.21
CA GLU A 1075 19.03 1.21 18.13
C GLU A 1075 18.74 2.38 19.07
N ALA A 1076 18.69 2.10 20.37
CA ALA A 1076 18.47 3.10 21.42
C ALA A 1076 19.65 3.04 22.41
N MET A 1077 20.18 4.21 22.75
CA MET A 1077 21.22 4.37 23.77
C MET A 1077 20.58 4.99 25.02
N PHE A 1078 20.70 4.29 26.15
CA PHE A 1078 20.21 4.72 27.44
C PHE A 1078 21.38 5.04 28.36
N GLN A 1079 21.37 6.20 29.00
CA GLN A 1079 22.39 6.56 29.99
C GLN A 1079 21.79 6.61 31.40
N THR A 1080 22.46 5.94 32.34
CA THR A 1080 22.10 5.89 33.77
C THR A 1080 23.27 6.37 34.62
N LYS A 1081 22.98 6.76 35.86
CA LYS A 1081 23.97 7.08 36.90
C LYS A 1081 23.73 6.19 38.13
N PRO A 1082 24.10 4.91 38.08
CA PRO A 1082 23.81 3.95 39.14
C PRO A 1082 24.51 4.26 40.47
N TRP A 1083 25.50 5.16 40.46
CA TRP A 1083 26.24 5.60 41.65
C TRP A 1083 25.85 7.01 42.12
N GLY A 1084 24.67 7.49 41.70
CA GLY A 1084 24.15 8.81 42.02
C GLY A 1084 24.70 9.94 41.13
N LEU A 1085 24.26 11.18 41.39
CA LEU A 1085 24.47 12.35 40.52
C LEU A 1085 25.94 12.67 40.20
N LEU A 1086 26.85 12.37 41.13
CA LEU A 1086 28.30 12.57 41.00
C LEU A 1086 29.05 11.35 40.43
N GLY A 1087 28.33 10.25 40.20
CA GLY A 1087 28.87 9.02 39.62
C GLY A 1087 29.14 9.11 38.12
N GLU A 1088 29.96 8.20 37.61
CA GLU A 1088 30.20 8.07 36.16
C GLU A 1088 28.93 7.61 35.42
N PHE A 1089 28.75 8.09 34.19
CA PHE A 1089 27.68 7.65 33.32
C PHE A 1089 27.90 6.19 32.88
N GLN A 1090 26.84 5.39 32.98
CA GLN A 1090 26.78 4.08 32.35
C GLN A 1090 25.86 4.13 31.13
N THR A 1091 26.38 3.69 29.99
CA THR A 1091 25.62 3.64 28.73
C THR A 1091 25.23 2.20 28.40
N ILE A 1092 23.97 1.99 28.07
CA ILE A 1092 23.40 0.73 27.62
C ILE A 1092 22.86 0.96 26.20
N THR A 1093 23.32 0.18 25.24
CA THR A 1093 22.78 0.18 23.87
C THR A 1093 21.87 -1.03 23.70
N GLU A 1094 20.61 -0.79 23.34
CA GLU A 1094 19.63 -1.84 23.05
C GLU A 1094 19.10 -1.72 21.62
N TYR A 1095 18.71 -2.87 21.05
CA TYR A 1095 18.06 -2.96 19.74
C TYR A 1095 16.58 -3.35 19.94
N ILE A 1096 15.70 -2.35 19.95
CA ILE A 1096 14.26 -2.50 20.21
C ILE A 1096 13.56 -2.91 18.92
N LYS A 1097 12.84 -4.03 18.90
CA LYS A 1097 12.12 -4.48 17.70
C LYS A 1097 11.03 -3.47 17.29
N LEU A 1098 11.03 -3.07 16.01
CA LEU A 1098 10.09 -2.10 15.42
C LEU A 1098 8.71 -2.69 15.14
#